data_AF-A0A8J4XCV2-F1
#
_entry.id   AF-A0A8J4XCV2-F1
#
_cell.length_a   1.000
_cell.length_b   1.000
_cell.length_c   1.000
_cell.angle_alpha   90.00
_cell.angle_beta   90.00
_cell.angle_gamma   90.00
#
_symmetry.space_group_name_H-M   'P 1'
#
loop_
_entity.id
_entity.type
_entity.pdbx_description
1 polymer ?
#
loop_
_entity_poly.entity_id
_entity_poly.type
_entity_poly.pdbx_seq_one_letter_code
_entity_poly.pdbx_strand_id
1 'polypeptide(L)'
;MDINMVLGGQDSVLLANSPDQAVSRHKHPCEEQDRSCSPSVLLSVASVWKDGLLNRKRPFVGRCCHSCTPQSQGRLFNSSIPSLGLRNIIYINETHTRHRGWLARRLSYVLFVLERDVHKDMFARNVVDNILNNTSVQSAIEEVVTETKANQKAVTKVRQKARGLLQEMVANISPSLIRLTGWTLLKLFNGFFWSIQIHKGQLEMVKKAASEYNAPLVFLPVHKSHIDYLLITFILFCHNIKAPHIAAGNNLNIPIFSTLIRKLGGFFIRRKMDETPDGKKDVLYRALLHAYTEELLQQQQFLEVYLEGTRSRSGKPSPARAGILSIVVDTLCAGAVPDVLIVPIGISYDRIIEGNYNSEQLGKPKKNESLWGVACGVWRMLRKNYGCVRVDFTQPFSLKEYLDTQRSRNLPAPLTLEQILIPTIIAARPDEAVFNREEEHPDSRELSDEPWRRQVISNLAKHILFTANKSSAIMSTHIVACLLLYRHRQGVLLSKLVEDFFNMKEEILSRDFDLGFSGNSEDVVMHALSLLGNCVNVTSTNRNTEFIIAPRNTVPALFELNFYSNGLFHVFIADAIIACSALAMLREQDTEGELGTSSTLLSQERLICRAAGLSHFLSNEVIVALPCQTVYQVFHDAVTRLIQYGVLIVADVDQEELSPSEEPWPKKFPEPLSWRSDEEDEDSDFGEEQRDRYLKVSPSSEHQEFFTFMQRVLSPVLEAYSGAAIFIHSLLSPMTEREYTQKLFKYLLTRTEKGVSAYGESATHYLVKNTVKTFKELAVLKERCENGVCRLELSTTFQTQANRNKLLQYILGFCLLSYSPKFNGLDKDYLFLDPEKKLTTYFPKTRKQNTDKMVLHLRAQYYVRDSQQIVDEKVRNLYCADLKNRVLSSRCYEQEGLYFQLAAYALQAELGDWKKEPYFTPQDYFPPWILIKRGCTYVVQHTPALHKELKGMSAHDASQLFIEEACSLSDVPLTFYSMNKGKKEKRASMLLGLALTGLHIYEIETASGEYQLLYEFAWSSIDCLKFQGRRFEIRADSLAGEILVMYTQSVMQSQHLLKHISNNHRVHICNQHSFKQLWRKGRRKQREVYIRDNADPDLEESDDELPSIMTYLDNTRQHHTDTMATFSIANVIGDTAWEFSRKAQGEIELCVDEPEEMYVDDPEEIIQLNELLQGVSVDGPPLVTVSQWTGIILQLGKKLLAL
;
A
#
# COMPACT_ATOMS: atom_id res chain seq x y z
N MET A 1 83.37 6.54 -11.70
CA MET A 1 83.06 7.98 -11.82
C MET A 1 81.56 8.15 -11.67
N ASP A 2 80.95 7.83 -10.54
CA ASP A 2 81.17 8.23 -9.13
C ASP A 2 80.15 9.33 -8.80
N ILE A 3 79.42 9.37 -7.70
CA ILE A 3 79.26 8.54 -6.49
C ILE A 3 77.91 8.97 -5.87
N ASN A 4 77.31 8.05 -5.11
CA ASN A 4 76.16 8.19 -4.21
C ASN A 4 76.17 9.40 -3.25
N MET A 5 74.99 9.74 -2.70
CA MET A 5 74.67 9.71 -1.24
C MET A 5 73.28 10.35 -0.98
N VAL A 6 72.46 10.03 0.03
CA VAL A 6 72.04 8.80 0.76
C VAL A 6 71.21 9.29 1.97
N LEU A 7 70.02 8.67 2.16
CA LEU A 7 69.27 8.30 3.38
C LEU A 7 68.90 9.30 4.50
N GLY A 8 67.68 9.07 5.01
CA GLY A 8 67.28 9.26 6.41
C GLY A 8 65.76 9.07 6.61
N GLY A 9 65.34 7.96 7.22
CA GLY A 9 63.93 7.64 7.52
C GLY A 9 63.66 7.32 9.00
N GLN A 10 62.44 6.84 9.23
CA GLN A 10 61.89 6.08 10.38
C GLN A 10 61.30 6.79 11.61
N ASP A 11 59.99 6.50 11.78
CA ASP A 11 59.30 5.81 12.89
C ASP A 11 59.01 6.43 14.27
N SER A 12 57.73 6.23 14.65
CA SER A 12 57.19 5.74 15.94
C SER A 12 56.44 6.68 16.91
N VAL A 13 55.12 6.44 16.99
CA VAL A 13 54.28 6.06 18.17
C VAL A 13 54.49 6.78 19.52
N LEU A 14 53.39 7.24 20.15
CA LEU A 14 53.04 6.91 21.55
C LEU A 14 51.60 7.28 21.97
N LEU A 15 51.01 6.36 22.74
CA LEU A 15 49.70 6.36 23.42
C LEU A 15 49.66 7.30 24.65
N ALA A 16 48.46 7.68 25.11
CA ALA A 16 47.89 7.30 26.43
C ALA A 16 46.85 8.29 27.03
N ASN A 17 45.76 7.70 27.52
CA ASN A 17 44.97 7.97 28.75
C ASN A 17 44.00 9.17 28.90
N SER A 18 42.77 8.79 29.28
CA SER A 18 41.64 9.50 29.92
C SER A 18 41.83 9.64 31.46
N PRO A 19 40.84 10.14 32.26
CA PRO A 19 39.97 11.32 32.20
C PRO A 19 40.02 12.16 33.54
N ASP A 20 39.04 13.06 33.73
CA ASP A 20 38.61 13.79 34.96
C ASP A 20 39.23 15.15 35.31
N GLN A 21 38.41 16.21 35.23
CA GLN A 21 37.89 16.95 36.41
C GLN A 21 37.02 18.15 35.99
N ALA A 22 35.83 18.22 36.59
CA ALA A 22 34.86 19.28 36.46
C ALA A 22 35.35 20.61 37.07
N VAL A 23 35.08 21.74 36.40
CA VAL A 23 34.80 23.02 37.07
C VAL A 23 33.77 23.81 36.27
N SER A 24 32.66 24.10 36.94
CA SER A 24 31.56 24.95 36.52
C SER A 24 31.98 26.42 36.35
N ARG A 25 31.49 27.08 35.29
CA ARG A 25 31.30 28.53 35.30
C ARG A 25 30.19 28.93 34.33
N HIS A 26 29.02 29.19 34.92
CA HIS A 26 27.90 29.87 34.27
C HIS A 26 28.34 31.25 33.75
N LYS A 27 28.06 31.53 32.47
CA LYS A 27 27.87 32.88 31.94
C LYS A 27 26.66 32.85 31.01
N HIS A 28 25.70 33.73 31.30
CA HIS A 28 24.46 33.96 30.54
C HIS A 28 24.73 34.26 29.05
N PRO A 29 23.93 33.74 28.11
CA PRO A 29 23.98 34.16 26.71
C PRO A 29 23.14 35.42 26.50
N CYS A 30 23.69 36.33 25.71
CA CYS A 30 23.01 37.52 25.19
C CYS A 30 22.04 37.08 24.07
N GLU A 31 20.81 37.56 24.14
CA GLU A 31 19.76 37.33 23.14
C GLU A 31 20.11 38.01 21.81
N GLU A 32 20.24 37.22 20.74
CA GLU A 32 19.99 37.68 19.37
C GLU A 32 18.80 36.89 18.80
N GLN A 33 17.87 37.66 18.26
CA GLN A 33 16.48 37.30 18.01
C GLN A 33 16.31 36.97 16.52
N ASP A 34 16.55 35.71 16.12
CA ASP A 34 16.20 35.21 14.80
C ASP A 34 14.81 34.58 14.81
N ARG A 35 13.91 35.18 14.02
CA ARG A 35 12.52 34.74 13.84
C ARG A 35 12.41 33.61 12.82
N SER A 36 11.58 32.62 13.21
CA SER A 36 10.77 31.70 12.40
C SER A 36 11.46 30.62 11.57
N CYS A 37 11.77 29.49 12.22
CA CYS A 37 11.49 28.15 11.68
C CYS A 37 11.38 27.16 12.85
N SER A 38 10.17 26.71 13.20
CA SER A 38 10.02 25.63 14.19
C SER A 38 10.61 24.33 13.62
N PRO A 39 11.46 23.62 14.36
CA PRO A 39 12.12 22.40 13.87
C PRO A 39 11.13 21.23 13.85
N SER A 40 10.97 20.61 12.68
CA SER A 40 10.24 19.35 12.53
C SER A 40 10.76 18.26 13.49
N VAL A 41 9.97 17.24 13.81
CA VAL A 41 10.44 16.03 14.52
C VAL A 41 11.62 15.34 13.83
N LEU A 42 11.72 15.50 12.51
CA LEU A 42 12.88 15.05 11.74
C LEU A 42 14.14 15.88 12.05
N LEU A 43 13.96 17.10 12.55
CA LEU A 43 15.00 17.97 13.11
C LEU A 43 15.12 17.88 14.65
N SER A 44 14.14 17.38 15.41
CA SER A 44 14.26 17.23 16.87
C SER A 44 15.28 16.14 17.24
N VAL A 45 15.32 15.07 16.45
CA VAL A 45 16.41 14.08 16.46
C VAL A 45 17.75 14.73 16.11
N ALA A 46 17.74 15.73 15.22
CA ALA A 46 18.93 16.48 14.86
C ALA A 46 19.33 17.56 15.88
N SER A 47 18.41 18.07 16.73
CA SER A 47 18.68 19.17 17.66
C SER A 47 19.15 18.70 19.03
N VAL A 48 18.68 17.54 19.51
CA VAL A 48 19.22 16.89 20.72
C VAL A 48 20.62 16.30 20.46
N TRP A 49 20.96 16.05 19.18
CA TRP A 49 22.23 15.46 18.73
C TRP A 49 23.04 16.40 17.81
N LYS A 50 22.76 17.71 17.85
CA LYS A 50 23.26 18.69 16.85
C LYS A 50 24.78 18.84 16.83
N ASP A 51 25.43 18.57 17.96
CA ASP A 51 26.89 18.65 18.06
C ASP A 51 27.61 17.38 17.58
N GLY A 52 26.87 16.28 17.31
CA GLY A 52 27.43 15.00 16.84
C GLY A 52 27.04 14.58 15.41
N LEU A 53 25.87 14.99 14.90
CA LEU A 53 25.32 14.50 13.63
C LEU A 53 25.96 15.13 12.39
N LEU A 54 26.33 16.42 12.44
CA LEU A 54 27.01 17.09 11.32
C LEU A 54 28.42 16.52 11.03
N ASN A 55 28.96 15.68 11.92
CA ASN A 55 30.24 14.99 11.79
C ASN A 55 30.12 13.47 11.54
N ARG A 56 28.91 12.91 11.39
CA ARG A 56 28.75 11.46 11.26
C ARG A 56 29.22 10.99 9.87
N LYS A 57 30.32 10.25 9.84
CA LYS A 57 30.81 9.54 8.64
C LYS A 57 29.77 8.48 8.24
N ARG A 58 29.61 8.24 6.93
CA ARG A 58 28.74 7.17 6.39
C ARG A 58 28.95 5.86 7.17
N PRO A 59 27.88 5.17 7.58
CA PRO A 59 28.01 3.92 8.32
C PRO A 59 28.68 2.85 7.45
N PHE A 60 29.58 2.08 8.04
CA PHE A 60 30.14 0.91 7.38
C PHE A 60 29.18 -0.27 7.56
N VAL A 61 28.46 -0.62 6.49
CA VAL A 61 27.47 -1.69 6.49
C VAL A 61 28.05 -3.04 6.08
N GLY A 62 27.37 -4.11 6.50
CA GLY A 62 27.67 -5.47 6.05
C GLY A 62 28.69 -6.24 6.89
N ARG A 63 28.86 -5.94 8.19
CA ARG A 63 29.59 -6.85 9.09
C ARG A 63 28.80 -8.15 9.32
N CYS A 64 29.51 -9.27 9.50
CA CYS A 64 28.85 -10.54 9.85
C CYS A 64 28.36 -10.51 11.31
N CYS A 65 27.44 -11.41 11.65
CA CYS A 65 26.79 -11.44 12.95
C CYS A 65 27.80 -11.87 14.03
N HIS A 66 27.92 -11.06 15.09
CA HIS A 66 28.80 -11.35 16.22
C HIS A 66 28.37 -12.63 16.95
N SER A 67 27.07 -12.79 17.21
CA SER A 67 26.54 -13.91 17.99
C SER A 67 26.65 -15.25 17.26
N CYS A 68 26.59 -15.26 15.92
CA CYS A 68 26.63 -16.48 15.12
C CYS A 68 28.03 -16.82 14.60
N THR A 69 28.88 -15.82 14.40
CA THR A 69 30.20 -15.94 13.75
C THR A 69 31.24 -15.00 14.38
N PRO A 70 31.51 -15.10 15.70
CA PRO A 70 32.39 -14.19 16.41
C PRO A 70 33.85 -14.20 15.91
N GLN A 71 34.39 -15.36 15.53
CA GLN A 71 35.76 -15.52 15.01
C GLN A 71 35.90 -14.88 13.63
N SER A 72 34.96 -15.16 12.71
CA SER A 72 34.94 -14.54 11.38
C SER A 72 34.83 -13.02 11.48
N GLN A 73 34.08 -12.52 12.46
CA GLN A 73 33.86 -11.09 12.66
C GLN A 73 35.13 -10.31 12.98
N GLY A 74 36.05 -10.91 13.74
CA GLY A 74 37.33 -10.29 14.13
C GLY A 74 38.47 -10.48 13.13
N ARG A 75 38.47 -11.54 12.31
CA ARG A 75 39.63 -11.91 11.49
C ARG A 75 39.78 -11.12 10.18
N LEU A 76 38.68 -10.84 9.50
CA LEU A 76 38.69 -10.20 8.17
C LEU A 76 38.46 -8.69 8.20
N PHE A 77 38.04 -8.15 9.36
CA PHE A 77 37.78 -6.73 9.53
C PHE A 77 38.93 -6.03 10.28
N ASN A 78 39.27 -4.81 9.86
CA ASN A 78 40.23 -3.93 10.54
C ASN A 78 39.67 -2.50 10.59
N SER A 79 40.15 -1.68 11.51
CA SER A 79 39.65 -0.31 11.72
C SER A 79 39.92 0.64 10.54
N SER A 80 40.86 0.29 9.65
CA SER A 80 41.16 1.09 8.45
C SER A 80 40.19 0.87 7.28
N ILE A 81 39.48 -0.27 7.24
CA ILE A 81 38.58 -0.64 6.13
C ILE A 81 37.55 0.43 5.80
N PRO A 82 36.80 1.00 6.77
CA PRO A 82 35.80 2.04 6.49
C PRO A 82 36.38 3.30 5.82
N SER A 83 37.67 3.60 6.02
CA SER A 83 38.31 4.80 5.44
C SER A 83 38.60 4.69 3.94
N LEU A 84 38.50 3.48 3.36
CA LEU A 84 38.88 3.20 1.97
C LEU A 84 37.90 3.72 0.92
N GLY A 85 36.67 4.09 1.33
CA GLY A 85 35.69 4.80 0.52
C GLY A 85 35.12 4.03 -0.68
N LEU A 86 34.36 4.75 -1.51
CA LEU A 86 33.64 4.21 -2.67
C LEU A 86 34.45 4.37 -3.96
N ARG A 87 34.29 3.42 -4.87
CA ARG A 87 34.92 3.44 -6.20
C ARG A 87 33.91 3.13 -7.30
N ASN A 88 34.00 3.88 -8.40
CA ASN A 88 33.28 3.58 -9.62
C ASN A 88 34.09 2.60 -10.48
N ILE A 89 33.54 1.42 -10.77
CA ILE A 89 34.27 0.33 -11.44
C ILE A 89 34.34 0.51 -12.95
N ILE A 90 33.31 1.11 -13.54
CA ILE A 90 33.21 1.27 -15.00
C ILE A 90 34.10 2.41 -15.53
N TYR A 91 34.59 3.27 -14.63
CA TYR A 91 35.50 4.36 -14.97
C TYR A 91 36.95 3.86 -15.01
N ILE A 92 37.44 3.55 -16.21
CA ILE A 92 38.82 3.07 -16.44
C ILE A 92 39.59 4.05 -17.33
N ASN A 93 40.71 4.53 -16.80
CA ASN A 93 41.65 5.43 -17.47
C ASN A 93 43.08 4.82 -17.47
N GLU A 94 44.07 5.57 -17.98
CA GLU A 94 45.47 5.10 -18.04
C GLU A 94 46.12 4.88 -16.67
N THR A 95 45.54 5.36 -15.55
CA THR A 95 46.09 5.10 -14.21
C THR A 95 45.78 3.71 -13.69
N HIS A 96 44.83 3.02 -14.32
CA HIS A 96 44.43 1.66 -13.98
C HIS A 96 45.16 0.61 -14.82
N THR A 97 45.99 1.03 -15.78
CA THR A 97 46.78 0.14 -16.64
C THR A 97 48.28 0.37 -16.39
N ARG A 98 49.11 -0.60 -16.78
CA ARG A 98 50.58 -0.46 -16.66
C ARG A 98 51.17 0.50 -17.71
N HIS A 99 50.39 0.83 -18.74
CA HIS A 99 50.82 1.62 -19.90
C HIS A 99 50.40 3.08 -19.78
N ARG A 100 51.26 4.00 -20.26
CA ARG A 100 51.03 5.45 -20.24
C ARG A 100 51.06 6.04 -21.65
N GLY A 101 50.34 7.14 -21.88
CA GLY A 101 50.40 7.91 -23.13
C GLY A 101 49.12 7.85 -23.97
N TRP A 102 49.12 8.50 -25.12
CA TRP A 102 47.91 8.71 -25.94
C TRP A 102 47.21 7.40 -26.35
N LEU A 103 47.98 6.39 -26.76
CA LEU A 103 47.43 5.09 -27.16
C LEU A 103 46.82 4.36 -25.96
N ALA A 104 47.46 4.45 -24.78
CA ALA A 104 46.95 3.86 -23.54
C ALA A 104 45.64 4.51 -23.09
N ARG A 105 45.46 5.82 -23.32
CA ARG A 105 44.19 6.52 -23.05
C ARG A 105 43.06 6.05 -23.97
N ARG A 106 43.34 5.81 -25.26
CA ARG A 106 42.32 5.36 -26.23
C ARG A 106 41.99 3.87 -26.13
N LEU A 107 42.93 3.05 -25.67
CA LEU A 107 42.79 1.60 -25.53
C LEU A 107 42.72 1.15 -24.06
N SER A 108 42.41 2.05 -23.13
CA SER A 108 42.44 1.78 -21.68
C SER A 108 41.63 0.54 -21.31
N TYR A 109 40.42 0.37 -21.87
CA TYR A 109 39.57 -0.78 -21.61
C TYR A 109 40.16 -2.08 -22.15
N VAL A 110 40.78 -2.06 -23.34
CA VAL A 110 41.40 -3.24 -23.93
C VAL A 110 42.61 -3.66 -23.11
N LEU A 111 43.49 -2.71 -22.79
CA LEU A 111 44.68 -2.96 -21.98
C LEU A 111 44.31 -3.46 -20.58
N PHE A 112 43.33 -2.83 -19.93
CA PHE A 112 42.87 -3.25 -18.61
C PHE A 112 42.39 -4.71 -18.58
N VAL A 113 41.59 -5.11 -19.58
CA VAL A 113 41.05 -6.47 -19.71
C VAL A 113 42.14 -7.49 -20.03
N LEU A 114 43.10 -7.14 -20.88
CA LEU A 114 44.25 -8.00 -21.20
C LEU A 114 45.15 -8.24 -19.97
N GLU A 115 45.28 -7.23 -19.11
CA GLU A 115 46.03 -7.31 -17.85
C GLU A 115 45.32 -8.10 -16.74
N ARG A 116 44.07 -8.55 -16.92
CA ARG A 116 43.36 -9.37 -15.92
C ARG A 116 43.91 -10.80 -15.88
N ASP A 117 44.06 -11.31 -14.66
CA ASP A 117 44.54 -12.67 -14.42
C ASP A 117 43.41 -13.69 -14.62
N VAL A 118 43.32 -14.22 -15.84
CA VAL A 118 42.36 -15.26 -16.22
C VAL A 118 43.09 -16.34 -17.03
N HIS A 119 43.42 -17.45 -16.40
CA HIS A 119 44.09 -18.58 -17.03
C HIS A 119 43.29 -19.88 -16.84
N LYS A 120 43.58 -20.89 -17.66
CA LYS A 120 42.76 -22.11 -17.75
C LYS A 120 42.85 -22.97 -16.47
N ASP A 121 43.92 -22.86 -15.70
CA ASP A 121 44.14 -23.61 -14.45
C ASP A 121 43.29 -23.10 -13.27
N MET A 122 42.68 -21.92 -13.38
CA MET A 122 41.78 -21.41 -12.35
C MET A 122 40.47 -22.22 -12.24
N PHE A 123 40.04 -22.85 -13.34
CA PHE A 123 38.72 -23.47 -13.47
C PHE A 123 38.78 -24.99 -13.35
N ALA A 124 37.65 -25.59 -12.96
CA ALA A 124 37.55 -27.02 -12.70
C ALA A 124 37.87 -27.89 -13.93
N ARG A 125 38.48 -29.06 -13.68
CA ARG A 125 38.93 -30.02 -14.70
C ARG A 125 38.31 -31.38 -14.47
N ASN A 126 38.10 -32.13 -15.56
CA ASN A 126 37.62 -33.52 -15.55
C ASN A 126 36.30 -33.75 -14.78
N VAL A 127 35.50 -32.70 -14.57
CA VAL A 127 34.29 -32.70 -13.74
C VAL A 127 33.31 -33.80 -14.15
N VAL A 128 33.06 -33.95 -15.45
CA VAL A 128 32.10 -34.96 -15.96
C VAL A 128 32.52 -36.39 -15.61
N ASP A 129 33.80 -36.72 -15.78
CA ASP A 129 34.28 -38.08 -15.56
C ASP A 129 34.43 -38.37 -14.04
N ASN A 130 34.83 -37.40 -13.23
CA ASN A 130 34.85 -37.51 -11.77
C ASN A 130 33.45 -37.80 -11.20
N ILE A 131 32.42 -37.05 -11.66
CA ILE A 131 31.04 -37.24 -11.19
C ILE A 131 30.48 -38.60 -11.59
N LEU A 132 30.74 -39.06 -12.82
CA LEU A 132 30.28 -40.39 -13.26
C LEU A 132 30.96 -41.55 -12.50
N ASN A 133 32.06 -41.27 -11.81
CA ASN A 133 32.77 -42.23 -10.97
C ASN A 133 32.45 -42.07 -9.47
N ASN A 134 31.66 -41.07 -9.08
CA ASN A 134 31.21 -40.88 -7.70
C ASN A 134 30.27 -42.02 -7.28
N THR A 135 30.48 -42.55 -6.07
CA THR A 135 29.73 -43.68 -5.52
C THR A 135 28.23 -43.41 -5.43
N SER A 136 27.83 -42.22 -4.98
CA SER A 136 26.41 -41.84 -4.88
C SER A 136 25.69 -41.83 -6.24
N VAL A 137 26.40 -41.42 -7.29
CA VAL A 137 25.88 -41.40 -8.67
C VAL A 137 25.80 -42.82 -9.24
N GLN A 138 26.78 -43.68 -8.93
CA GLN A 138 26.73 -45.10 -9.30
C GLN A 138 25.54 -45.81 -8.65
N SER A 139 25.31 -45.60 -7.36
CA SER A 139 24.14 -46.15 -6.66
C SER A 139 22.82 -45.64 -7.23
N ALA A 140 22.71 -44.34 -7.56
CA ALA A 140 21.52 -43.80 -8.20
C ALA A 140 21.28 -44.37 -9.62
N ILE A 141 22.35 -44.65 -10.38
CA ILE A 141 22.26 -45.34 -11.67
C ILE A 141 21.74 -46.77 -11.47
N GLU A 142 22.24 -47.49 -10.47
CA GLU A 142 21.80 -48.85 -10.14
C GLU A 142 20.32 -48.88 -9.72
N GLU A 143 19.88 -47.94 -8.87
CA GLU A 143 18.49 -47.82 -8.43
C GLU A 143 17.55 -47.66 -9.63
N VAL A 144 17.84 -46.72 -10.53
CA VAL A 144 17.03 -46.52 -11.75
C VAL A 144 17.03 -47.76 -12.65
N VAL A 145 18.14 -48.50 -12.72
CA VAL A 145 18.21 -49.75 -13.50
C VAL A 145 17.32 -50.85 -12.88
N THR A 146 17.30 -50.96 -11.54
CA THR A 146 16.43 -51.93 -10.85
C THR A 146 14.94 -51.65 -11.07
N GLU A 147 14.53 -50.38 -11.07
CA GLU A 147 13.15 -49.98 -11.37
C GLU A 147 12.74 -50.32 -12.81
N THR A 148 13.68 -50.31 -13.76
CA THR A 148 13.40 -50.53 -15.19
C THR A 148 13.44 -52.02 -15.60
N LYS A 149 13.67 -52.96 -14.67
CA LYS A 149 13.74 -54.43 -14.90
C LYS A 149 14.60 -54.85 -16.12
N ALA A 150 15.85 -54.39 -16.23
CA ALA A 150 16.65 -54.62 -17.44
C ALA A 150 18.13 -55.00 -17.20
N ASN A 151 18.66 -55.84 -18.11
CA ASN A 151 20.01 -56.45 -18.16
C ASN A 151 21.18 -55.44 -18.18
N GLN A 152 22.44 -55.91 -18.14
CA GLN A 152 23.70 -55.12 -18.24
C GLN A 152 23.70 -54.00 -19.31
N LYS A 153 23.01 -54.19 -20.45
CA LYS A 153 22.85 -53.15 -21.52
C LYS A 153 22.06 -51.92 -21.06
N ALA A 154 21.22 -52.04 -20.03
CA ALA A 154 20.46 -50.94 -19.44
C ALA A 154 21.37 -50.02 -18.61
N VAL A 155 22.35 -50.55 -17.88
CA VAL A 155 23.33 -49.75 -17.12
C VAL A 155 24.10 -48.81 -18.04
N THR A 156 24.58 -49.30 -19.19
CA THR A 156 25.25 -48.46 -20.20
C THR A 156 24.33 -47.37 -20.75
N LYS A 157 23.04 -47.68 -20.97
CA LYS A 157 22.05 -46.70 -21.47
C LYS A 157 21.74 -45.62 -20.43
N VAL A 158 21.59 -46.00 -19.16
CA VAL A 158 21.36 -45.04 -18.05
C VAL A 158 22.61 -44.20 -17.78
N ARG A 159 23.82 -44.79 -17.84
CA ARG A 159 25.09 -44.04 -17.75
C ARG A 159 25.24 -43.04 -18.91
N GLN A 160 24.85 -43.42 -20.12
CA GLN A 160 24.85 -42.50 -21.27
C GLN A 160 23.81 -41.38 -21.10
N LYS A 161 22.63 -41.68 -20.55
CA LYS A 161 21.62 -40.68 -20.18
C LYS A 161 22.16 -39.72 -19.11
N ALA A 162 22.83 -40.23 -18.07
CA ALA A 162 23.48 -39.42 -17.04
C ALA A 162 24.56 -38.50 -17.63
N ARG A 163 25.40 -39.02 -18.56
CA ARG A 163 26.40 -38.22 -19.28
C ARG A 163 25.76 -37.11 -20.12
N GLY A 164 24.64 -37.39 -20.80
CA GLY A 164 23.88 -36.38 -21.55
C GLY A 164 23.34 -35.27 -20.65
N LEU A 165 22.71 -35.64 -19.53
CA LEU A 165 22.22 -34.69 -18.52
C LEU A 165 23.35 -33.83 -17.92
N LEU A 166 24.50 -34.43 -17.64
CA LEU A 166 25.68 -33.71 -17.17
C LEU A 166 26.22 -32.74 -18.22
N GLN A 167 26.31 -33.15 -19.49
CA GLN A 167 26.78 -32.27 -20.57
C GLN A 167 25.88 -31.06 -20.79
N GLU A 168 24.58 -31.20 -20.54
CA GLU A 168 23.64 -30.06 -20.57
C GLU A 168 23.85 -29.10 -19.38
N MET A 169 24.18 -29.65 -18.21
CA MET A 169 24.30 -28.92 -16.95
C MET A 169 25.65 -28.22 -16.79
N VAL A 170 26.76 -28.92 -17.02
CA VAL A 170 28.13 -28.52 -16.69
C VAL A 170 28.56 -27.26 -17.44
N ALA A 171 29.23 -26.35 -16.72
CA ALA A 171 29.88 -25.18 -17.31
C ALA A 171 31.16 -25.57 -18.08
N ASN A 172 31.44 -24.89 -19.20
CA ASN A 172 32.64 -25.12 -20.00
C ASN A 172 33.36 -23.80 -20.24
N ILE A 173 34.07 -23.34 -19.21
CA ILE A 173 34.61 -21.98 -19.13
C ILE A 173 35.69 -21.72 -20.18
N SER A 174 35.62 -20.56 -20.84
CA SER A 174 36.63 -20.09 -21.79
C SER A 174 37.29 -18.79 -21.30
N PRO A 175 38.60 -18.80 -20.97
CA PRO A 175 39.34 -17.60 -20.56
C PRO A 175 39.27 -16.45 -21.57
N SER A 176 39.37 -16.76 -22.87
CA SER A 176 39.29 -15.75 -23.94
C SER A 176 37.91 -15.10 -24.01
N LEU A 177 36.84 -15.89 -23.81
CA LEU A 177 35.49 -15.37 -23.84
C LEU A 177 35.15 -14.54 -22.58
N ILE A 178 35.70 -14.92 -21.42
CA ILE A 178 35.60 -14.11 -20.20
C ILE A 178 36.22 -12.73 -20.44
N ARG A 179 37.43 -12.66 -21.02
CA ARG A 179 38.07 -11.38 -21.36
C ARG A 179 37.25 -10.55 -22.35
N LEU A 180 36.80 -11.16 -23.45
CA LEU A 180 35.97 -10.48 -24.44
C LEU A 180 34.67 -9.94 -23.82
N THR A 181 34.05 -10.73 -22.95
CA THR A 181 32.82 -10.33 -22.25
C THR A 181 33.10 -9.21 -21.26
N GLY A 182 34.17 -9.27 -20.48
CA GLY A 182 34.58 -8.18 -19.58
C GLY A 182 34.78 -6.85 -20.32
N TRP A 183 35.44 -6.87 -21.49
CA TRP A 183 35.57 -5.69 -22.35
C TRP A 183 34.23 -5.18 -22.88
N THR A 184 33.35 -6.10 -23.28
CA THR A 184 32.01 -5.76 -23.78
C THR A 184 31.16 -5.14 -22.67
N LEU A 185 31.17 -5.73 -21.47
CA LEU A 185 30.44 -5.23 -20.30
C LEU A 185 30.94 -3.87 -19.85
N LEU A 186 32.26 -3.60 -19.87
CA LEU A 186 32.80 -2.26 -19.62
C LEU A 186 32.16 -1.20 -20.52
N LYS A 187 32.10 -1.49 -21.83
CA LYS A 187 31.49 -0.57 -22.80
C LYS A 187 29.98 -0.43 -22.61
N LEU A 188 29.29 -1.55 -22.39
CA LEU A 188 27.84 -1.56 -22.23
C LEU A 188 27.42 -0.82 -20.96
N PHE A 189 28.01 -1.17 -19.81
CA PHE A 189 27.67 -0.55 -18.53
C PHE A 189 28.01 0.93 -18.52
N ASN A 190 29.15 1.34 -19.08
CA ASN A 190 29.49 2.76 -19.24
C ASN A 190 28.58 3.49 -20.26
N GLY A 191 27.83 2.77 -21.07
CA GLY A 191 26.88 3.33 -22.03
C GLY A 191 25.51 3.65 -21.44
N PHE A 192 25.07 2.96 -20.38
CA PHE A 192 23.71 3.12 -19.84
C PHE A 192 23.61 3.29 -18.31
N PHE A 193 24.69 3.05 -17.55
CA PHE A 193 24.80 3.43 -16.14
C PHE A 193 25.70 4.65 -15.99
N TRP A 194 25.34 5.53 -15.07
CA TRP A 194 26.19 6.67 -14.70
C TRP A 194 27.40 6.21 -13.87
N SER A 195 27.16 5.33 -12.89
CA SER A 195 28.22 4.75 -12.07
C SER A 195 27.84 3.39 -11.51
N ILE A 196 28.82 2.51 -11.35
CA ILE A 196 28.71 1.26 -10.58
C ILE A 196 29.64 1.40 -9.38
N GLN A 197 29.05 1.66 -8.22
CA GLN A 197 29.76 1.99 -7.00
C GLN A 197 29.93 0.76 -6.11
N ILE A 198 31.13 0.61 -5.55
CA ILE A 198 31.45 -0.39 -4.53
C ILE A 198 32.32 0.23 -3.45
N HIS A 199 32.12 -0.20 -2.22
CA HIS A 199 33.03 0.12 -1.13
C HIS A 199 34.33 -0.68 -1.24
N LYS A 200 35.46 0.02 -1.44
CA LYS A 200 36.77 -0.62 -1.65
C LYS A 200 37.12 -1.56 -0.49
N GLY A 201 36.88 -1.13 0.75
CA GLY A 201 37.18 -1.94 1.92
C GLY A 201 36.37 -3.24 2.04
N GLN A 202 35.14 -3.27 1.52
CA GLN A 202 34.34 -4.51 1.49
C GLN A 202 34.96 -5.51 0.53
N LEU A 203 35.41 -5.03 -0.63
CA LEU A 203 36.03 -5.86 -1.64
C LEU A 203 37.42 -6.36 -1.23
N GLU A 204 38.19 -5.56 -0.49
CA GLU A 204 39.46 -6.03 0.09
C GLU A 204 39.25 -7.19 1.08
N MET A 205 38.16 -7.18 1.87
CA MET A 205 37.83 -8.34 2.73
C MET A 205 37.56 -9.60 1.91
N VAL A 206 36.79 -9.47 0.82
CA VAL A 206 36.50 -10.60 -0.08
C VAL A 206 37.78 -11.09 -0.76
N LYS A 207 38.65 -10.18 -1.20
CA LYS A 207 39.93 -10.50 -1.82
C LYS A 207 40.86 -11.23 -0.86
N LYS A 208 40.97 -10.74 0.39
CA LYS A 208 41.73 -11.36 1.47
C LYS A 208 41.22 -12.77 1.77
N ALA A 209 39.89 -12.92 1.89
CA ALA A 209 39.25 -14.22 2.06
C ALA A 209 39.58 -15.18 0.91
N ALA A 210 39.52 -14.70 -0.34
CA ALA A 210 39.80 -15.52 -1.52
C ALA A 210 41.28 -15.95 -1.66
N SER A 211 42.23 -15.17 -1.14
CA SER A 211 43.67 -15.45 -1.28
C SER A 211 44.29 -16.17 -0.08
N GLU A 212 43.81 -15.90 1.14
CA GLU A 212 44.46 -16.38 2.37
C GLU A 212 43.74 -17.60 2.98
N TYR A 213 42.42 -17.69 2.83
CA TYR A 213 41.63 -18.80 3.34
C TYR A 213 41.48 -19.79 2.20
N ASN A 214 42.20 -20.91 2.29
CA ASN A 214 42.22 -21.99 1.31
C ASN A 214 40.86 -22.76 1.26
N ALA A 215 39.76 -22.04 1.03
CA ALA A 215 38.38 -22.48 1.09
C ALA A 215 37.56 -21.82 -0.05
N PRO A 216 36.57 -22.53 -0.62
CA PRO A 216 35.69 -21.96 -1.64
C PRO A 216 34.79 -20.85 -1.06
N LEU A 217 34.58 -19.79 -1.84
CA LEU A 217 33.63 -18.71 -1.55
C LEU A 217 32.28 -19.00 -2.24
N VAL A 218 31.19 -18.80 -1.51
CA VAL A 218 29.82 -18.87 -2.02
C VAL A 218 29.17 -17.49 -1.90
N PHE A 219 28.99 -16.85 -3.05
CA PHE A 219 28.35 -15.54 -3.19
C PHE A 219 26.83 -15.68 -3.24
N LEU A 220 26.15 -14.98 -2.33
CA LEU A 220 24.70 -15.08 -2.13
C LEU A 220 24.05 -13.69 -2.24
N PRO A 221 23.88 -13.17 -3.47
CA PRO A 221 23.25 -11.88 -3.71
C PRO A 221 21.71 -11.91 -3.57
N VAL A 222 21.14 -10.75 -3.20
CA VAL A 222 19.73 -10.45 -3.48
C VAL A 222 19.49 -10.33 -4.98
N HIS A 223 18.31 -10.72 -5.46
CA HIS A 223 18.02 -10.76 -6.89
C HIS A 223 17.01 -9.69 -7.29
N LYS A 224 17.45 -8.60 -7.92
CA LYS A 224 16.57 -7.50 -8.39
C LYS A 224 16.45 -7.44 -9.91
N SER A 225 17.47 -7.86 -10.68
CA SER A 225 17.50 -7.76 -12.14
C SER A 225 18.23 -8.95 -12.80
N HIS A 226 17.87 -9.29 -14.04
CA HIS A 226 18.63 -10.21 -14.89
C HIS A 226 20.07 -9.77 -15.18
N ILE A 227 20.44 -8.51 -14.90
CA ILE A 227 21.83 -8.05 -14.99
C ILE A 227 22.68 -8.49 -13.80
N ASP A 228 22.08 -8.86 -12.66
CA ASP A 228 22.79 -9.17 -11.41
C ASP A 228 23.88 -10.23 -11.61
N TYR A 229 23.57 -11.30 -12.35
CA TYR A 229 24.49 -12.40 -12.67
C TYR A 229 25.76 -11.90 -13.39
N LEU A 230 25.58 -10.94 -14.30
CA LEU A 230 26.67 -10.35 -15.05
C LEU A 230 27.43 -9.34 -14.20
N LEU A 231 26.71 -8.60 -13.35
CA LEU A 231 27.25 -7.54 -12.51
C LEU A 231 28.25 -8.10 -11.49
N ILE A 232 27.87 -9.10 -10.69
CA ILE A 232 28.75 -9.66 -9.66
C ILE A 232 29.99 -10.30 -10.29
N THR A 233 29.81 -11.13 -11.31
CA THR A 233 30.93 -11.74 -12.04
C THR A 233 31.85 -10.69 -12.68
N PHE A 234 31.28 -9.61 -13.23
CA PHE A 234 32.05 -8.50 -13.80
C PHE A 234 32.90 -7.77 -12.76
N ILE A 235 32.33 -7.52 -11.58
CA ILE A 235 33.02 -6.87 -10.46
C ILE A 235 34.23 -7.72 -10.03
N LEU A 236 34.02 -9.02 -9.81
CA LEU A 236 35.08 -9.93 -9.40
C LEU A 236 36.20 -10.00 -10.45
N PHE A 237 35.83 -10.07 -11.73
CA PHE A 237 36.76 -10.00 -12.86
C PHE A 237 37.59 -8.71 -12.86
N CYS A 238 36.97 -7.55 -12.63
CA CYS A 238 37.69 -6.26 -12.58
C CYS A 238 38.74 -6.22 -11.48
N HIS A 239 38.60 -7.03 -10.42
CA HIS A 239 39.48 -7.03 -9.26
C HIS A 239 40.39 -8.25 -9.13
N ASN A 240 40.57 -9.02 -10.21
CA ASN A 240 41.38 -10.25 -10.23
C ASN A 240 40.95 -11.28 -9.17
N ILE A 241 39.65 -11.32 -8.86
CA ILE A 241 39.07 -12.38 -8.05
C ILE A 241 38.51 -13.43 -9.02
N LYS A 242 38.74 -14.71 -8.71
CA LYS A 242 38.28 -15.83 -9.56
C LYS A 242 36.77 -15.72 -9.83
N ALA A 243 36.38 -15.86 -11.09
CA ALA A 243 34.98 -15.82 -11.49
C ALA A 243 34.21 -17.04 -10.92
N PRO A 244 32.99 -16.85 -10.36
CA PRO A 244 32.21 -17.93 -9.79
C PRO A 244 31.49 -18.76 -10.85
N HIS A 245 31.12 -19.99 -10.48
CA HIS A 245 30.15 -20.78 -11.24
C HIS A 245 28.74 -20.35 -10.86
N ILE A 246 27.95 -19.97 -11.86
CA ILE A 246 26.66 -19.33 -11.66
C ILE A 246 25.53 -20.36 -11.81
N ALA A 247 24.71 -20.53 -10.78
CA ALA A 247 23.52 -21.36 -10.85
C ALA A 247 22.43 -20.68 -11.69
N ALA A 248 22.20 -21.12 -12.94
CA ALA A 248 21.23 -20.53 -13.87
C ALA A 248 19.99 -21.41 -14.04
N GLY A 249 18.80 -20.82 -14.03
CA GLY A 249 17.57 -21.57 -14.32
C GLY A 249 17.46 -22.01 -15.79
N ASN A 250 16.97 -23.22 -16.05
CA ASN A 250 16.78 -23.77 -17.41
C ASN A 250 15.94 -22.91 -18.38
N ASN A 251 15.18 -21.93 -17.87
CA ASN A 251 14.39 -21.00 -18.67
C ASN A 251 15.25 -20.01 -19.49
N LEU A 252 16.55 -19.92 -19.17
CA LEU A 252 17.53 -19.13 -19.92
C LEU A 252 18.29 -19.97 -20.96
N ASN A 253 17.93 -21.25 -21.15
CA ASN A 253 18.56 -22.13 -22.12
C ASN A 253 18.03 -21.88 -23.55
N ILE A 254 18.30 -20.68 -24.08
CA ILE A 254 18.01 -20.32 -25.47
C ILE A 254 19.24 -20.69 -26.32
N PRO A 255 19.08 -21.28 -27.53
CA PRO A 255 20.21 -21.58 -28.42
C PRO A 255 21.12 -20.36 -28.62
N ILE A 256 22.45 -20.58 -28.71
CA ILE A 256 23.51 -19.55 -28.72
C ILE A 256 23.76 -18.91 -27.34
N PHE A 257 22.74 -18.34 -26.70
CA PHE A 257 22.89 -17.69 -25.39
C PHE A 257 23.28 -18.71 -24.31
N SER A 258 22.76 -19.93 -24.39
CA SER A 258 23.11 -21.02 -23.49
C SER A 258 24.56 -21.50 -23.63
N THR A 259 25.11 -21.44 -24.85
CA THR A 259 26.53 -21.72 -25.10
C THR A 259 27.40 -20.62 -24.50
N LEU A 260 27.01 -19.36 -24.67
CA LEU A 260 27.71 -18.20 -24.08
C LEU A 260 27.71 -18.28 -22.54
N ILE A 261 26.55 -18.49 -21.91
CA ILE A 261 26.43 -18.64 -20.45
C ILE A 261 27.35 -19.76 -19.94
N ARG A 262 27.32 -20.95 -20.56
CA ARG A 262 28.20 -22.07 -20.17
C ARG A 262 29.67 -21.73 -20.30
N LYS A 263 30.04 -20.96 -21.33
CA LYS A 263 31.41 -20.49 -21.56
C LYS A 263 31.87 -19.42 -20.58
N LEU A 264 30.94 -18.78 -19.88
CA LEU A 264 31.21 -17.77 -18.85
C LEU A 264 31.11 -18.32 -17.41
N GLY A 265 30.78 -19.60 -17.22
CA GLY A 265 30.72 -20.24 -15.90
C GLY A 265 29.31 -20.57 -15.41
N GLY A 266 28.27 -20.28 -16.19
CA GLY A 266 26.91 -20.65 -15.82
C GLY A 266 26.61 -22.13 -16.03
N PHE A 267 26.00 -22.77 -15.04
CA PHE A 267 25.49 -24.14 -15.12
C PHE A 267 23.98 -24.17 -14.93
N PHE A 268 23.29 -25.02 -15.70
CA PHE A 268 21.83 -24.97 -15.80
C PHE A 268 21.14 -25.92 -14.82
N ILE A 269 20.21 -25.39 -14.03
CA ILE A 269 19.42 -26.13 -13.05
C ILE A 269 17.94 -26.11 -13.41
N ARG A 270 17.24 -27.23 -13.19
CA ARG A 270 15.78 -27.35 -13.38
C ARG A 270 15.03 -26.65 -12.24
N ARG A 271 14.00 -25.85 -12.57
CA ARG A 271 13.20 -25.11 -11.57
C ARG A 271 12.38 -26.01 -10.62
N LYS A 272 11.91 -27.16 -11.11
CA LYS A 272 11.28 -28.19 -10.30
C LYS A 272 12.24 -29.37 -10.23
N MET A 273 12.82 -29.59 -9.05
CA MET A 273 13.77 -30.69 -8.81
C MET A 273 13.06 -32.05 -8.70
N ASP A 274 11.72 -32.07 -8.58
CA ASP A 274 10.96 -33.23 -8.11
C ASP A 274 9.91 -33.79 -9.10
N GLU A 275 9.75 -33.24 -10.31
CA GLU A 275 8.70 -33.72 -11.24
C GLU A 275 9.29 -34.30 -12.54
N THR A 276 9.29 -35.64 -12.64
CA THR A 276 9.08 -36.30 -13.93
C THR A 276 7.62 -36.06 -14.40
N PRO A 277 7.28 -36.26 -15.69
CA PRO A 277 5.90 -36.15 -16.18
C PRO A 277 4.87 -36.96 -15.35
N ASP A 278 5.34 -37.96 -14.61
CA ASP A 278 4.56 -38.89 -13.80
C ASP A 278 4.53 -38.53 -12.29
N GLY A 279 5.07 -37.38 -11.88
CA GLY A 279 5.03 -36.91 -10.48
C GLY A 279 5.99 -37.61 -9.51
N LYS A 280 6.98 -38.37 -10.01
CA LYS A 280 8.04 -39.00 -9.20
C LYS A 280 9.31 -38.14 -9.14
N LYS A 281 10.02 -38.20 -8.01
CA LYS A 281 11.32 -37.52 -7.82
C LYS A 281 12.36 -38.06 -8.81
N ASP A 282 13.03 -37.18 -9.56
CA ASP A 282 14.13 -37.57 -10.47
C ASP A 282 15.41 -37.80 -9.65
N VAL A 283 15.51 -39.01 -9.07
CA VAL A 283 16.62 -39.42 -8.18
C VAL A 283 17.97 -39.25 -8.87
N LEU A 284 18.05 -39.62 -10.16
CA LEU A 284 19.27 -39.50 -10.96
C LEU A 284 19.70 -38.03 -11.11
N TYR A 285 18.79 -37.13 -11.49
CA TYR A 285 19.13 -35.71 -11.63
C TYR A 285 19.60 -35.09 -10.30
N ARG A 286 18.95 -35.44 -9.18
CA ARG A 286 19.32 -34.96 -7.84
C ARG A 286 20.72 -35.42 -7.43
N ALA A 287 21.03 -36.70 -7.63
CA ALA A 287 22.37 -37.25 -7.37
C ALA A 287 23.45 -36.57 -8.22
N LEU A 288 23.18 -36.34 -9.51
CA LEU A 288 24.11 -35.65 -10.42
C LEU A 288 24.36 -34.19 -10.02
N LEU A 289 23.32 -33.46 -9.63
CA LEU A 289 23.45 -32.07 -9.18
C LEU A 289 24.21 -31.96 -7.86
N HIS A 290 23.94 -32.88 -6.92
CA HIS A 290 24.67 -32.98 -5.65
C HIS A 290 26.16 -33.20 -5.90
N ALA A 291 26.49 -34.28 -6.62
CA ALA A 291 27.87 -34.63 -6.94
C ALA A 291 28.59 -33.54 -7.76
N TYR A 292 27.88 -32.83 -8.66
CA TYR A 292 28.46 -31.71 -9.39
C TYR A 292 28.84 -30.54 -8.48
N THR A 293 27.95 -30.15 -7.57
CA THR A 293 28.20 -29.03 -6.65
C THR A 293 29.31 -29.37 -5.67
N GLU A 294 29.30 -30.60 -5.14
CA GLU A 294 30.35 -31.15 -4.29
C GLU A 294 31.72 -31.13 -4.99
N GLU A 295 31.81 -31.64 -6.22
CA GLU A 295 33.05 -31.64 -7.01
C GLU A 295 33.60 -30.22 -7.25
N LEU A 296 32.72 -29.25 -7.51
CA LEU A 296 33.14 -27.85 -7.64
C LEU A 296 33.74 -27.30 -6.34
N LEU A 297 33.12 -27.59 -5.19
CA LEU A 297 33.61 -27.16 -3.89
C LEU A 297 34.93 -27.85 -3.52
N GLN A 298 35.08 -29.15 -3.80
CA GLN A 298 36.33 -29.90 -3.60
C GLN A 298 37.48 -29.32 -4.44
N GLN A 299 37.21 -28.91 -5.69
CA GLN A 299 38.17 -28.20 -6.54
C GLN A 299 38.29 -26.69 -6.20
N GLN A 300 37.82 -26.28 -5.01
CA GLN A 300 37.87 -24.91 -4.48
C GLN A 300 37.27 -23.85 -5.42
N GLN A 301 36.28 -24.22 -6.23
CA GLN A 301 35.60 -23.30 -7.13
C GLN A 301 34.62 -22.42 -6.36
N PHE A 302 34.51 -21.16 -6.78
CA PHE A 302 33.54 -20.24 -6.19
C PHE A 302 32.17 -20.45 -6.82
N LEU A 303 31.12 -20.24 -6.05
CA LEU A 303 29.73 -20.40 -6.50
C LEU A 303 28.98 -19.08 -6.35
N GLU A 304 28.08 -18.80 -7.29
CA GLU A 304 27.11 -17.70 -7.20
C GLU A 304 25.70 -18.28 -7.24
N VAL A 305 24.93 -18.05 -6.17
CA VAL A 305 23.60 -18.65 -5.98
C VAL A 305 22.61 -17.59 -5.47
N TYR A 306 21.48 -17.48 -6.15
CA TYR A 306 20.38 -16.61 -5.74
C TYR A 306 19.39 -17.41 -4.89
N LEU A 307 19.42 -17.21 -3.57
CA LEU A 307 18.56 -17.94 -2.64
C LEU A 307 17.07 -17.71 -2.89
N GLU A 308 16.68 -16.56 -3.44
CA GLU A 308 15.29 -16.25 -3.79
C GLU A 308 14.74 -17.15 -4.93
N GLY A 309 15.62 -17.72 -5.75
CA GLY A 309 15.29 -18.56 -6.92
C GLY A 309 14.68 -17.81 -8.11
N THR A 310 14.14 -16.61 -7.91
CA THR A 310 13.64 -15.70 -8.95
C THR A 310 13.92 -14.25 -8.57
N ARG A 311 14.06 -13.35 -9.57
CA ARG A 311 14.16 -11.91 -9.34
C ARG A 311 12.97 -11.39 -8.55
N SER A 312 13.21 -10.44 -7.65
CA SER A 312 12.18 -9.69 -6.95
C SER A 312 11.30 -8.95 -7.96
N ARG A 313 10.00 -9.03 -7.72
CA ARG A 313 8.97 -8.34 -8.52
C ARG A 313 8.36 -7.17 -7.79
N SER A 314 8.55 -7.10 -6.47
CA SER A 314 8.01 -6.07 -5.59
C SER A 314 9.08 -5.10 -5.09
N GLY A 315 10.36 -5.39 -5.31
CA GLY A 315 11.48 -4.64 -4.73
C GLY A 315 11.94 -5.20 -3.38
N LYS A 316 11.14 -6.08 -2.76
CA LYS A 316 11.46 -6.80 -1.51
C LYS A 316 12.13 -8.15 -1.82
N PRO A 317 13.03 -8.67 -0.95
CA PRO A 317 13.57 -10.01 -1.11
C PRO A 317 12.47 -11.07 -0.96
N SER A 318 12.46 -12.05 -1.84
CA SER A 318 11.50 -13.17 -1.81
C SER A 318 11.92 -14.23 -0.77
N PRO A 319 10.99 -15.10 -0.32
CA PRO A 319 11.33 -16.22 0.54
C PRO A 319 12.40 -17.14 -0.05
N ALA A 320 13.36 -17.57 0.76
CA ALA A 320 14.49 -18.38 0.33
C ALA A 320 14.09 -19.80 -0.13
N ARG A 321 14.80 -20.30 -1.13
CA ARG A 321 14.80 -21.68 -1.64
C ARG A 321 16.18 -22.27 -1.43
N ALA A 322 16.37 -22.92 -0.29
CA ALA A 322 17.68 -23.38 0.16
C ALA A 322 18.23 -24.65 -0.52
N GLY A 323 17.73 -25.04 -1.71
CA GLY A 323 18.06 -26.34 -2.32
C GLY A 323 19.54 -26.51 -2.71
N ILE A 324 20.21 -25.47 -3.20
CA ILE A 324 21.67 -25.53 -3.45
C ILE A 324 22.44 -25.31 -2.15
N LEU A 325 21.94 -24.43 -1.29
CA LEU A 325 22.55 -24.16 0.02
C LEU A 325 22.58 -25.42 0.89
N SER A 326 21.57 -26.28 0.81
CA SER A 326 21.57 -27.56 1.51
C SER A 326 22.69 -28.47 1.03
N ILE A 327 22.97 -28.50 -0.28
CA ILE A 327 24.08 -29.29 -0.85
C ILE A 327 25.43 -28.75 -0.34
N VAL A 328 25.58 -27.42 -0.26
CA VAL A 328 26.81 -26.79 0.29
C VAL A 328 27.01 -27.19 1.75
N VAL A 329 25.95 -27.14 2.57
CA VAL A 329 25.99 -27.56 3.98
C VAL A 329 26.31 -29.06 4.09
N ASP A 330 25.70 -29.90 3.25
CA ASP A 330 25.94 -31.35 3.25
C ASP A 330 27.38 -31.70 2.90
N THR A 331 27.92 -31.02 1.89
CA THR A 331 29.31 -31.18 1.45
C THR A 331 30.30 -30.88 2.59
N LEU A 332 30.01 -29.83 3.36
CA LEU A 332 30.82 -29.47 4.53
C LEU A 332 30.65 -30.49 5.67
N CYS A 333 29.42 -30.87 6.00
CA CYS A 333 29.13 -31.85 7.06
C CYS A 333 29.71 -33.23 6.75
N ALA A 334 29.78 -33.63 5.48
CA ALA A 334 30.40 -34.88 5.03
C ALA A 334 31.94 -34.84 5.09
N GLY A 335 32.55 -33.68 5.38
CA GLY A 335 34.00 -33.52 5.45
C GLY A 335 34.70 -33.49 4.09
N ALA A 336 33.96 -33.34 2.99
CA ALA A 336 34.53 -33.26 1.64
C ALA A 336 35.36 -31.98 1.42
N VAL A 337 35.05 -30.91 2.17
CA VAL A 337 35.80 -29.66 2.20
C VAL A 337 36.06 -29.24 3.64
N PRO A 338 37.21 -28.58 3.94
CA PRO A 338 37.53 -28.19 5.32
C PRO A 338 36.63 -27.08 5.86
N ASP A 339 36.23 -26.14 4.99
CA ASP A 339 35.32 -25.03 5.29
C ASP A 339 34.77 -24.42 3.98
N VAL A 340 33.74 -23.59 4.09
CA VAL A 340 33.17 -22.78 3.01
C VAL A 340 32.93 -21.36 3.53
N LEU A 341 33.37 -20.34 2.79
CA LEU A 341 33.12 -18.95 3.17
C LEU A 341 31.86 -18.42 2.47
N ILE A 342 30.90 -17.95 3.27
CA ILE A 342 29.65 -17.37 2.78
C ILE A 342 29.79 -15.86 2.63
N VAL A 343 29.40 -15.32 1.47
CA VAL A 343 29.45 -13.88 1.17
C VAL A 343 28.05 -13.39 0.75
N PRO A 344 27.25 -12.88 1.69
CA PRO A 344 26.02 -12.16 1.36
C PRO A 344 26.33 -10.89 0.54
N ILE A 345 25.46 -10.55 -0.42
CA ILE A 345 25.66 -9.35 -1.26
C ILE A 345 24.36 -8.57 -1.39
N GLY A 346 24.42 -7.28 -1.04
CA GLY A 346 23.37 -6.30 -1.31
C GLY A 346 23.55 -5.66 -2.68
N ILE A 347 22.44 -5.45 -3.41
CA ILE A 347 22.45 -4.75 -4.71
C ILE A 347 21.30 -3.74 -4.71
N SER A 348 21.60 -2.51 -5.13
CA SER A 348 20.63 -1.41 -5.23
C SER A 348 20.79 -0.65 -6.54
N TYR A 349 19.66 -0.25 -7.13
CA TYR A 349 19.57 0.44 -8.42
C TYR A 349 18.75 1.70 -8.27
N ASP A 350 19.17 2.83 -8.85
CA ASP A 350 18.27 3.98 -8.98
C ASP A 350 17.09 3.62 -9.90
N ARG A 351 17.39 2.96 -11.04
CA ARG A 351 16.36 2.45 -11.94
C ARG A 351 16.72 1.08 -12.48
N ILE A 352 15.79 0.13 -12.37
CA ILE A 352 15.97 -1.19 -12.97
C ILE A 352 15.72 -1.12 -14.48
N ILE A 353 16.50 -1.92 -15.21
CA ILE A 353 16.50 -1.89 -16.67
C ILE A 353 15.27 -2.56 -17.28
N GLU A 354 14.78 -3.62 -16.63
CA GLU A 354 13.68 -4.44 -17.12
C GLU A 354 12.32 -3.75 -16.92
N GLY A 355 11.64 -3.38 -18.01
CA GLY A 355 10.31 -2.76 -17.96
C GLY A 355 9.14 -3.76 -17.82
N ASN A 356 9.40 -5.05 -17.61
CA ASN A 356 8.37 -6.09 -17.70
C ASN A 356 7.74 -6.47 -16.35
N TYR A 357 8.25 -5.98 -15.22
CA TYR A 357 7.72 -6.32 -13.90
C TYR A 357 6.29 -5.82 -13.68
N ASN A 358 5.91 -4.66 -14.24
CA ASN A 358 4.52 -4.17 -14.19
C ASN A 358 3.56 -5.17 -14.83
N SER A 359 3.95 -5.80 -15.94
CA SER A 359 3.11 -6.82 -16.59
C SER A 359 2.97 -8.09 -15.72
N GLU A 360 4.04 -8.49 -15.03
CA GLU A 360 4.03 -9.64 -14.12
C GLU A 360 3.26 -9.35 -12.83
N GLN A 361 3.34 -8.13 -12.30
CA GLN A 361 2.52 -7.64 -11.18
C GLN A 361 1.04 -7.52 -11.57
N LEU A 362 0.74 -7.32 -12.86
CA LEU A 362 -0.61 -7.41 -13.43
C LEU A 362 -1.07 -8.87 -13.66
N GLY A 363 -0.32 -9.86 -13.20
CA GLY A 363 -0.67 -11.28 -13.32
C GLY A 363 -0.50 -11.84 -14.74
N LYS A 364 0.09 -11.09 -15.69
CA LYS A 364 0.35 -11.60 -17.04
C LYS A 364 1.41 -12.71 -16.97
N PRO A 365 1.28 -13.78 -17.78
CA PRO A 365 2.25 -14.85 -17.78
C PRO A 365 3.63 -14.33 -18.18
N LYS A 366 4.68 -14.88 -17.57
CA LYS A 366 6.06 -14.56 -17.93
C LYS A 366 6.27 -14.91 -19.40
N LYS A 367 6.53 -13.89 -20.23
CA LYS A 367 6.93 -14.09 -21.63
C LYS A 367 8.39 -14.52 -21.65
N ASN A 368 8.70 -15.60 -22.37
CA ASN A 368 10.08 -15.95 -22.64
C ASN A 368 10.69 -14.87 -23.54
N GLU A 369 11.89 -14.41 -23.20
CA GLU A 369 12.58 -13.39 -24.01
C GLU A 369 13.10 -14.03 -25.29
N SER A 370 12.82 -13.43 -26.45
CA SER A 370 13.39 -13.86 -27.73
C SER A 370 14.77 -13.20 -27.94
N LEU A 371 15.66 -13.83 -28.69
CA LEU A 371 16.99 -13.26 -29.02
C LEU A 371 16.87 -11.86 -29.63
N TRP A 372 15.90 -11.66 -30.53
CA TRP A 372 15.59 -10.35 -31.11
C TRP A 372 15.09 -9.36 -30.06
N GLY A 373 14.22 -9.80 -29.14
CA GLY A 373 13.74 -8.98 -28.03
C GLY A 373 14.87 -8.51 -27.11
N VAL A 374 15.84 -9.38 -26.82
CA VAL A 374 17.05 -9.03 -26.04
C VAL A 374 17.92 -8.03 -26.80
N ALA A 375 18.19 -8.26 -28.09
CA ALA A 375 19.01 -7.36 -28.90
C ALA A 375 18.38 -5.95 -29.04
N CYS A 376 17.08 -5.88 -29.35
CA CYS A 376 16.35 -4.61 -29.35
C CYS A 376 16.29 -3.97 -27.95
N GLY A 377 16.23 -4.79 -26.89
CA GLY A 377 16.35 -4.37 -25.51
C GLY A 377 17.68 -3.65 -25.26
N VAL A 378 18.81 -4.29 -25.54
CA VAL A 378 20.16 -3.71 -25.39
C VAL A 378 20.31 -2.41 -26.18
N TRP A 379 19.81 -2.34 -27.41
CA TRP A 379 19.83 -1.12 -28.21
C TRP A 379 19.01 0.02 -27.58
N ARG A 380 17.83 -0.30 -27.02
CA ARG A 380 17.01 0.67 -26.27
C ARG A 380 17.69 1.10 -24.97
N MET A 381 18.42 0.18 -24.32
CA MET A 381 19.13 0.43 -23.07
C MET A 381 20.27 1.44 -23.27
N LEU A 382 21.05 1.31 -24.34
CA LEU A 382 22.14 2.24 -24.67
C LEU A 382 21.67 3.67 -24.98
N ARG A 383 20.37 3.88 -25.17
CA ARG A 383 19.76 5.22 -25.40
C ARG A 383 19.17 5.84 -24.14
N LYS A 384 19.19 5.13 -23.01
CA LYS A 384 18.61 5.58 -21.74
C LYS A 384 19.66 5.56 -20.63
N ASN A 385 19.56 6.52 -19.73
CA ASN A 385 20.32 6.52 -18.49
C ASN A 385 19.50 5.84 -17.38
N TYR A 386 20.09 4.84 -16.71
CA TYR A 386 19.47 4.11 -15.61
C TYR A 386 19.98 4.54 -14.22
N GLY A 387 20.78 5.61 -14.17
CA GLY A 387 21.32 6.15 -12.93
C GLY A 387 22.49 5.32 -12.40
N CYS A 388 22.61 5.24 -11.08
CA CYS A 388 23.69 4.54 -10.41
C CYS A 388 23.27 3.15 -9.94
N VAL A 389 24.27 2.26 -9.83
CA VAL A 389 24.16 0.95 -9.19
C VAL A 389 25.12 0.91 -8.02
N ARG A 390 24.64 0.41 -6.88
CA ARG A 390 25.45 0.19 -5.70
C ARG A 390 25.46 -1.30 -5.35
N VAL A 391 26.65 -1.87 -5.22
CA VAL A 391 26.86 -3.25 -4.78
C VAL A 391 27.65 -3.25 -3.48
N ASP A 392 27.08 -3.88 -2.46
CA ASP A 392 27.65 -3.96 -1.12
C ASP A 392 27.99 -5.42 -0.81
N PHE A 393 29.30 -5.73 -0.76
CA PHE A 393 29.77 -7.05 -0.34
C PHE A 393 29.84 -7.08 1.18
N THR A 394 29.15 -8.01 1.80
CA THR A 394 29.24 -8.14 3.26
C THR A 394 30.49 -8.95 3.63
N GLN A 395 30.90 -8.84 4.89
CA GLN A 395 32.04 -9.53 5.45
C GLN A 395 31.85 -11.04 5.28
N PRO A 396 32.80 -11.73 4.60
CA PRO A 396 32.77 -13.18 4.48
C PRO A 396 32.80 -13.83 5.87
N PHE A 397 32.04 -14.91 6.04
CA PHE A 397 32.04 -15.69 7.28
C PHE A 397 32.15 -17.20 7.02
N SER A 398 32.76 -17.91 7.97
CA SER A 398 32.91 -19.36 7.95
C SER A 398 31.56 -20.06 8.16
N LEU A 399 31.19 -20.92 7.21
CA LEU A 399 30.01 -21.76 7.34
C LEU A 399 30.20 -22.79 8.45
N LYS A 400 31.41 -23.34 8.60
CA LYS A 400 31.72 -24.28 9.68
C LYS A 400 31.50 -23.65 11.04
N GLU A 401 32.06 -22.46 11.26
CA GLU A 401 31.89 -21.70 12.50
C GLU A 401 30.41 -21.44 12.80
N TYR A 402 29.63 -21.05 11.78
CA TYR A 402 28.19 -20.82 11.93
C TYR A 402 27.48 -22.11 12.39
N LEU A 403 27.73 -23.25 11.74
CA LEU A 403 27.08 -24.53 12.06
C LEU A 403 27.47 -25.03 13.46
N ASP A 404 28.74 -24.92 13.83
CA ASP A 404 29.23 -25.30 15.16
C ASP A 404 28.57 -24.44 16.25
N THR A 405 28.43 -23.13 16.00
CA THR A 405 27.70 -22.23 16.90
C THR A 405 26.22 -22.59 17.00
N GLN A 406 25.55 -22.94 15.90
CA GLN A 406 24.14 -23.36 15.95
C GLN A 406 23.93 -24.70 16.66
N ARG A 407 24.88 -25.63 16.60
CA ARG A 407 24.83 -26.91 17.34
C ARG A 407 24.86 -26.71 18.85
N SER A 408 25.60 -25.71 19.32
CA SER A 408 25.66 -25.37 20.76
C SER A 408 24.37 -24.71 21.29
N ARG A 409 23.47 -24.29 20.41
CA ARG A 409 22.21 -23.63 20.79
C ARG A 409 21.06 -24.64 20.75
N ASN A 410 20.34 -24.76 21.86
CA ASN A 410 19.05 -25.45 21.89
C ASN A 410 18.04 -24.61 21.08
N LEU A 411 17.78 -25.03 19.84
CA LEU A 411 16.77 -24.42 18.98
C LEU A 411 15.41 -25.04 19.34
N PRO A 412 14.45 -24.29 19.94
CA PRO A 412 13.11 -24.81 20.14
C PRO A 412 12.46 -25.14 18.79
N ALA A 413 11.57 -26.13 18.78
CA ALA A 413 10.82 -26.47 17.59
C ALA A 413 10.03 -25.24 17.10
N PRO A 414 10.07 -24.90 15.80
CA PRO A 414 9.34 -23.74 15.31
C PRO A 414 7.83 -23.99 15.43
N LEU A 415 7.15 -23.16 16.20
CA LEU A 415 5.68 -23.14 16.25
C LEU A 415 5.12 -22.72 14.89
N THR A 416 4.00 -23.31 14.49
CA THR A 416 3.30 -22.93 13.25
C THR A 416 2.59 -21.59 13.44
N LEU A 417 2.34 -20.89 12.32
CA LEU A 417 1.60 -19.62 12.35
C LEU A 417 0.19 -19.81 12.94
N GLU A 418 -0.44 -20.96 12.66
CA GLU A 418 -1.70 -21.39 13.26
C GLU A 418 -1.62 -21.42 14.80
N GLN A 419 -0.59 -22.10 15.35
CA GLN A 419 -0.40 -22.21 16.80
C GLN A 419 -0.18 -20.86 17.49
N ILE A 420 0.51 -19.94 16.81
CA ILE A 420 0.85 -18.62 17.37
C ILE A 420 -0.37 -17.67 17.35
N LEU A 421 -1.11 -17.61 16.22
CA LEU A 421 -2.08 -16.53 15.99
C LEU A 421 -3.54 -16.91 16.13
N ILE A 422 -3.91 -18.17 15.91
CA ILE A 422 -5.33 -18.57 15.99
C ILE A 422 -5.93 -18.37 17.38
N PRO A 423 -5.23 -18.66 18.49
CA PRO A 423 -5.74 -18.35 19.83
C PRO A 423 -6.09 -16.87 19.97
N THR A 424 -5.21 -15.98 19.51
CA THR A 424 -5.41 -14.52 19.56
C THR A 424 -6.53 -14.02 18.62
N ILE A 425 -6.72 -14.65 17.45
CA ILE A 425 -7.71 -14.20 16.45
C ILE A 425 -9.12 -14.70 16.79
N ILE A 426 -9.25 -15.95 17.26
CA ILE A 426 -10.55 -16.61 17.42
C ILE A 426 -11.08 -16.55 18.86
N ALA A 427 -10.23 -16.68 19.87
CA ALA A 427 -10.66 -16.57 21.26
C ALA A 427 -10.68 -15.09 21.68
N ALA A 428 -11.81 -14.64 22.21
CA ALA A 428 -11.84 -13.38 22.95
C ALA A 428 -11.21 -13.66 24.33
N ARG A 429 -10.14 -12.91 24.64
CA ARG A 429 -9.21 -13.01 25.77
C ARG A 429 -8.07 -14.02 25.61
N PRO A 430 -6.81 -13.56 25.53
CA PRO A 430 -5.64 -14.39 25.71
C PRO A 430 -5.23 -14.33 27.18
N ASP A 431 -5.76 -15.21 28.03
CA ASP A 431 -5.06 -15.54 29.27
C ASP A 431 -4.97 -17.07 29.37
N GLU A 432 -3.75 -17.52 29.65
CA GLU A 432 -3.33 -18.85 30.11
C GLU A 432 -3.29 -20.09 29.17
N ALA A 433 -3.90 -20.13 27.99
CA ALA A 433 -4.13 -21.45 27.34
C ALA A 433 -3.09 -21.96 26.30
N VAL A 434 -2.01 -21.24 25.95
CA VAL A 434 -1.11 -21.65 24.84
C VAL A 434 0.23 -22.24 25.30
N PHE A 435 0.63 -22.05 26.57
CA PHE A 435 1.93 -22.54 27.07
C PHE A 435 1.84 -23.73 28.04
N ASN A 436 0.64 -24.23 28.37
CA ASN A 436 0.43 -25.36 29.28
C ASN A 436 0.11 -26.67 28.53
N ARG A 437 1.01 -27.14 27.67
CA ARG A 437 1.19 -28.58 27.49
C ARG A 437 2.53 -28.93 28.08
N GLU A 438 2.48 -29.55 29.26
CA GLU A 438 3.62 -30.24 29.85
C GLU A 438 4.18 -31.19 28.79
N GLU A 439 5.37 -30.87 28.29
CA GLU A 439 6.18 -31.82 27.55
C GLU A 439 6.58 -32.90 28.55
N GLU A 440 5.95 -34.07 28.46
CA GLU A 440 6.56 -35.31 28.95
C GLU A 440 7.95 -35.39 28.30
N HIS A 441 9.00 -35.15 29.09
CA HIS A 441 10.37 -35.36 28.70
C HIS A 441 10.53 -36.79 28.16
N PRO A 442 10.81 -36.98 26.84
CA PRO A 442 11.38 -38.22 26.41
C PRO A 442 12.85 -38.15 26.83
N ASP A 443 13.15 -38.82 27.93
CA ASP A 443 14.50 -39.25 28.25
C ASP A 443 15.19 -39.75 26.98
N SER A 444 16.35 -39.16 26.67
CA SER A 444 17.39 -39.67 25.78
C SER A 444 16.95 -40.56 24.61
N ARG A 445 17.12 -40.07 23.36
CA ARG A 445 17.72 -40.80 22.21
C ARG A 445 17.37 -40.10 20.89
N GLU A 446 18.42 -39.66 20.19
CA GLU A 446 18.51 -39.62 18.72
C GLU A 446 17.24 -39.19 17.97
N LEU A 447 16.85 -37.91 18.12
CA LEU A 447 15.99 -37.28 17.11
C LEU A 447 16.77 -37.29 15.79
N SER A 448 16.23 -37.97 14.77
CA SER A 448 16.83 -38.04 13.42
C SER A 448 17.38 -36.67 12.99
N ASP A 449 18.62 -36.58 12.51
CA ASP A 449 19.30 -35.31 12.15
C ASP A 449 18.53 -34.40 11.17
N GLU A 450 17.55 -34.94 10.43
CA GLU A 450 16.87 -34.27 9.31
C GLU A 450 16.04 -33.00 9.65
N PRO A 451 15.17 -32.96 10.69
CA PRO A 451 14.39 -31.77 11.03
C PRO A 451 15.26 -30.63 11.54
N TRP A 452 16.24 -30.92 12.42
CA TRP A 452 17.22 -29.94 12.89
C TRP A 452 18.01 -29.37 11.71
N ARG A 453 18.50 -30.25 10.82
CA ARG A 453 19.23 -29.86 9.62
C ARG A 453 18.43 -28.91 8.73
N ARG A 454 17.17 -29.24 8.44
CA ARG A 454 16.28 -28.36 7.64
C ARG A 454 16.06 -27.01 8.31
N GLN A 455 15.90 -27.00 9.63
CA GLN A 455 15.70 -25.77 10.39
C GLN A 455 16.95 -24.89 10.37
N VAL A 456 18.14 -25.45 10.58
CA VAL A 456 19.41 -24.70 10.52
C VAL A 456 19.66 -24.13 9.13
N ILE A 457 19.40 -24.90 8.07
CA ILE A 457 19.54 -24.42 6.69
C ILE A 457 18.55 -23.29 6.39
N SER A 458 17.31 -23.42 6.85
CA SER A 458 16.28 -22.37 6.73
C SER A 458 16.69 -21.08 7.46
N ASN A 459 17.20 -21.20 8.68
CA ASN A 459 17.70 -20.09 9.48
C ASN A 459 18.92 -19.44 8.82
N LEU A 460 19.87 -20.23 8.32
CA LEU A 460 21.03 -19.72 7.58
C LEU A 460 20.56 -18.89 6.36
N ALA A 461 19.63 -19.41 5.57
CA ALA A 461 19.10 -18.71 4.40
C ALA A 461 18.42 -17.39 4.76
N LYS A 462 17.59 -17.37 5.82
CA LYS A 462 16.96 -16.15 6.34
C LYS A 462 18.00 -15.14 6.85
N HIS A 463 19.03 -15.62 7.56
CA HIS A 463 20.12 -14.81 8.08
C HIS A 463 20.89 -14.12 6.94
N ILE A 464 21.21 -14.86 5.88
CA ILE A 464 21.91 -14.34 4.69
C ILE A 464 21.07 -13.28 3.98
N LEU A 465 19.79 -13.57 3.69
CA LEU A 465 18.90 -12.62 3.01
C LEU A 465 18.67 -11.35 3.84
N PHE A 466 18.49 -11.48 5.15
CA PHE A 466 18.37 -10.33 6.05
C PHE A 466 19.63 -9.47 6.02
N THR A 467 20.81 -10.09 6.12
CA THR A 467 22.10 -9.39 6.12
C THR A 467 22.35 -8.68 4.79
N ALA A 468 22.11 -9.36 3.67
CA ALA A 468 22.26 -8.80 2.33
C ALA A 468 21.31 -7.62 2.09
N ASN A 469 20.03 -7.76 2.47
CA ASN A 469 19.05 -6.69 2.33
C ASN A 469 19.38 -5.50 3.25
N LYS A 470 19.71 -5.73 4.52
CA LYS A 470 20.11 -4.67 5.47
C LYS A 470 21.37 -3.92 5.02
N SER A 471 22.30 -4.59 4.36
CA SER A 471 23.51 -3.97 3.82
C SER A 471 23.32 -3.20 2.51
N SER A 472 22.17 -3.35 1.85
CA SER A 472 21.92 -2.72 0.55
C SER A 472 21.70 -1.21 0.73
N ALA A 473 22.51 -0.39 0.05
CA ALA A 473 22.36 1.06 0.13
C ALA A 473 20.99 1.56 -0.35
N ILE A 474 20.48 2.64 0.26
CA ILE A 474 19.22 3.28 -0.14
C ILE A 474 19.48 4.29 -1.26
N MET A 475 18.75 4.15 -2.38
CA MET A 475 18.88 4.99 -3.57
C MET A 475 17.96 6.21 -3.51
N SER A 476 18.27 7.21 -4.34
CA SER A 476 17.53 8.48 -4.40
C SER A 476 16.07 8.28 -4.79
N THR A 477 15.82 7.40 -5.76
CA THR A 477 14.49 7.03 -6.25
C THR A 477 13.66 6.30 -5.20
N HIS A 478 14.29 5.54 -4.29
CA HIS A 478 13.57 4.88 -3.20
C HIS A 478 12.95 5.90 -2.26
N ILE A 479 13.71 6.94 -1.87
CA ILE A 479 13.26 8.00 -0.95
C ILE A 479 12.12 8.80 -1.58
N VAL A 480 12.32 9.28 -2.82
CA VAL A 480 11.31 10.08 -3.53
C VAL A 480 10.02 9.28 -3.73
N ALA A 481 10.10 8.01 -4.14
CA ALA A 481 8.92 7.17 -4.32
C ALA A 481 8.18 6.92 -2.99
N CYS A 482 8.90 6.70 -1.89
CA CYS A 482 8.33 6.53 -0.55
C CYS A 482 7.59 7.80 -0.08
N LEU A 483 8.22 8.97 -0.22
CA LEU A 483 7.61 10.25 0.14
C LEU A 483 6.36 10.54 -0.70
N LEU A 484 6.41 10.34 -2.01
CA LEU A 484 5.26 10.56 -2.89
C LEU A 484 4.08 9.63 -2.59
N LEU A 485 4.33 8.37 -2.21
CA LEU A 485 3.24 7.43 -1.91
C LEU A 485 2.65 7.60 -0.50
N TYR A 486 3.48 7.80 0.52
CA TYR A 486 3.04 7.69 1.92
C TYR A 486 2.96 9.04 2.67
N ARG A 487 3.63 10.09 2.19
CA ARG A 487 3.54 11.45 2.76
C ARG A 487 2.74 12.40 1.87
N HIS A 488 3.05 12.41 0.56
CA HIS A 488 2.62 13.42 -0.41
C HIS A 488 1.74 12.87 -1.55
N ARG A 489 0.81 11.96 -1.23
CA ARG A 489 -0.05 11.28 -2.22
C ARG A 489 -0.89 12.25 -3.07
N GLN A 490 -1.28 13.39 -2.49
CA GLN A 490 -2.09 14.42 -3.17
C GLN A 490 -1.24 15.44 -3.98
N GLY A 491 0.09 15.30 -3.96
CA GLY A 491 1.02 16.24 -4.57
C GLY A 491 1.69 17.16 -3.56
N VAL A 492 2.86 17.68 -3.93
CA VAL A 492 3.71 18.54 -3.08
C VAL A 492 4.52 19.50 -3.94
N LEU A 493 4.86 20.67 -3.39
CA LEU A 493 5.80 21.61 -4.02
C LEU A 493 7.21 21.01 -4.04
N LEU A 494 7.97 21.26 -5.12
CA LEU A 494 9.36 20.78 -5.23
C LEU A 494 10.23 21.21 -4.04
N SER A 495 10.11 22.45 -3.59
CA SER A 495 10.83 22.98 -2.42
C SER A 495 10.58 22.15 -1.16
N LYS A 496 9.30 21.86 -0.86
CA LYS A 496 8.92 21.01 0.28
C LYS A 496 9.33 19.55 0.10
N LEU A 497 9.31 19.02 -1.13
CA LEU A 497 9.80 17.67 -1.39
C LEU A 497 11.31 17.54 -1.13
N VAL A 498 12.09 18.55 -1.50
CA VAL A 498 13.54 18.60 -1.25
C VAL A 498 13.85 18.67 0.24
N GLU A 499 13.09 19.46 1.00
CA GLU A 499 13.19 19.53 2.46
C GLU A 499 12.89 18.17 3.11
N ASP A 500 11.75 17.55 2.75
CA ASP A 500 11.36 16.25 3.31
C ASP A 500 12.31 15.12 2.87
N PHE A 501 12.89 15.22 1.67
CA PHE A 501 13.95 14.32 1.20
C PHE A 501 15.21 14.44 2.07
N PHE A 502 15.64 15.67 2.37
CA PHE A 502 16.79 15.90 3.25
C PHE A 502 16.55 15.29 4.63
N ASN A 503 15.36 15.53 5.20
CA ASN A 503 14.96 14.98 6.48
C ASN A 503 14.95 13.44 6.49
N MET A 504 14.36 12.82 5.46
CA MET A 504 14.33 11.37 5.31
C MET A 504 15.73 10.76 5.16
N LYS A 505 16.62 11.45 4.43
CA LYS A 505 18.02 11.05 4.25
C LYS A 505 18.77 11.00 5.59
N GLU A 506 18.61 12.00 6.44
CA GLU A 506 19.22 12.01 7.78
C GLU A 506 18.66 10.88 8.67
N GLU A 507 17.36 10.60 8.56
CA GLU A 507 16.69 9.55 9.33
C GLU A 507 17.11 8.12 8.93
N ILE A 508 17.49 7.92 7.67
CA ILE A 508 18.07 6.67 7.18
C ILE A 508 19.48 6.48 7.75
N LEU A 509 20.29 7.53 7.75
CA LEU A 509 21.66 7.50 8.29
C LEU A 509 21.67 7.28 9.80
N SER A 510 20.70 7.85 10.53
CA SER A 510 20.57 7.66 11.99
C SER A 510 20.33 6.20 12.37
N ARG A 511 19.72 5.40 11.47
CA ARG A 511 19.45 3.96 11.59
C ARG A 511 20.56 3.05 11.06
N ASP A 512 21.75 3.59 10.83
CA ASP A 512 22.92 2.86 10.32
C ASP A 512 22.72 2.21 8.93
N PHE A 513 21.91 2.84 8.06
CA PHE A 513 21.81 2.49 6.65
C PHE A 513 22.66 3.43 5.78
N ASP A 514 23.37 2.91 4.78
CA ASP A 514 24.14 3.73 3.82
C ASP A 514 23.25 4.21 2.65
N LEU A 515 23.72 5.24 1.96
CA LEU A 515 23.04 5.89 0.83
C LEU A 515 23.81 5.66 -0.48
N GLY A 516 23.09 5.40 -1.58
CA GLY A 516 23.68 5.19 -2.90
C GLY A 516 24.04 6.46 -3.67
N PHE A 517 23.89 7.64 -3.07
CA PHE A 517 24.06 8.95 -3.70
C PHE A 517 24.75 9.95 -2.76
N SER A 518 25.21 11.07 -3.31
CA SER A 518 25.83 12.20 -2.58
C SER A 518 25.59 13.50 -3.35
N GLY A 519 25.72 14.65 -2.68
CA GLY A 519 25.58 15.97 -3.30
C GLY A 519 24.44 16.78 -2.69
N ASN A 520 24.08 17.89 -3.35
CA ASN A 520 22.96 18.73 -2.95
C ASN A 520 21.63 17.96 -3.13
N SER A 521 20.73 18.08 -2.14
CA SER A 521 19.44 17.39 -2.14
C SER A 521 18.56 17.80 -3.32
N GLU A 522 18.63 19.06 -3.76
CA GLU A 522 17.84 19.55 -4.90
C GLU A 522 18.22 18.82 -6.20
N ASP A 523 19.51 18.76 -6.53
CA ASP A 523 20.01 18.06 -7.72
C ASP A 523 19.68 16.56 -7.69
N VAL A 524 19.80 15.94 -6.51
CA VAL A 524 19.51 14.52 -6.32
C VAL A 524 18.01 14.24 -6.49
N VAL A 525 17.14 15.08 -5.96
CA VAL A 525 15.68 14.95 -6.13
C VAL A 525 15.31 15.14 -7.59
N MET A 526 15.86 16.14 -8.28
CA MET A 526 15.63 16.35 -9.71
C MET A 526 16.12 15.18 -10.55
N HIS A 527 17.26 14.59 -10.20
CA HIS A 527 17.76 13.36 -10.83
C HIS A 527 16.79 12.19 -10.63
N ALA A 528 16.34 11.95 -9.39
CA ALA A 528 15.39 10.89 -9.08
C ALA A 528 14.05 11.06 -9.82
N LEU A 529 13.52 12.29 -9.90
CA LEU A 529 12.31 12.61 -10.64
C LEU A 529 12.47 12.36 -12.14
N SER A 530 13.63 12.70 -12.72
CA SER A 530 13.96 12.40 -14.12
C SER A 530 13.92 10.88 -14.40
N LEU A 531 14.47 10.08 -13.49
CA LEU A 531 14.44 8.62 -13.62
C LEU A 531 13.02 8.04 -13.44
N LEU A 532 12.24 8.58 -12.50
CA LEU A 532 10.86 8.15 -12.24
C LEU A 532 9.84 8.66 -13.26
N GLY A 533 10.21 9.57 -14.17
CA GLY A 533 9.32 10.46 -14.92
C GLY A 533 7.98 9.93 -15.45
N ASN A 534 7.88 8.67 -15.88
CA ASN A 534 6.59 8.11 -16.33
C ASN A 534 5.57 7.95 -15.19
N CYS A 535 6.03 7.86 -13.95
CA CYS A 535 5.23 7.60 -12.77
C CYS A 535 4.80 8.87 -12.03
N VAL A 536 5.29 10.03 -12.45
CA VAL A 536 5.09 11.30 -11.76
C VAL A 536 4.47 12.30 -12.73
N ASN A 537 3.59 13.16 -12.22
CA ASN A 537 3.08 14.32 -12.91
C ASN A 537 3.77 15.56 -12.35
N VAL A 538 4.31 16.38 -13.24
CA VAL A 538 4.91 17.68 -12.89
C VAL A 538 4.03 18.75 -13.52
N THR A 539 3.43 19.59 -12.68
CA THR A 539 2.58 20.71 -13.11
C THR A 539 3.19 22.02 -12.67
N SER A 540 3.32 22.98 -13.58
CA SER A 540 3.78 24.33 -13.27
C SER A 540 2.63 25.17 -12.72
N THR A 541 2.92 26.03 -11.74
CA THR A 541 1.95 26.99 -11.21
C THR A 541 1.99 28.30 -12.01
N ASN A 542 0.84 28.87 -12.36
CA ASN A 542 0.74 30.04 -13.24
C ASN A 542 1.33 31.35 -12.66
N ARG A 543 1.81 31.36 -11.42
CA ARG A 543 2.24 32.59 -10.73
C ARG A 543 3.65 32.57 -10.13
N ASN A 544 4.40 31.46 -10.17
CA ASN A 544 5.81 31.41 -9.75
C ASN A 544 6.53 30.22 -10.41
N THR A 545 7.86 30.26 -10.48
CA THR A 545 8.76 29.21 -11.01
C THR A 545 8.73 27.88 -10.24
N GLU A 546 7.71 27.63 -9.42
CA GLU A 546 7.59 26.42 -8.61
C GLU A 546 6.74 25.35 -9.30
N PHE A 547 7.21 24.11 -9.19
CA PHE A 547 6.60 22.91 -9.74
C PHE A 547 5.89 22.11 -8.65
N ILE A 548 4.65 21.70 -8.90
CA ILE A 548 3.93 20.71 -8.09
C ILE A 548 4.21 19.32 -8.66
N ILE A 549 4.59 18.41 -7.78
CA ILE A 549 4.97 17.04 -8.09
C ILE A 549 3.95 16.13 -7.43
N ALA A 550 3.30 15.28 -8.23
CA ALA A 550 2.32 14.32 -7.73
C ALA A 550 2.54 12.93 -8.35
N PRO A 551 2.26 11.84 -7.63
CA PRO A 551 2.25 10.51 -8.22
C PRO A 551 1.16 10.41 -9.30
N ARG A 552 1.43 9.68 -10.38
CA ARG A 552 0.44 9.38 -11.40
C ARG A 552 -0.49 8.27 -10.88
N ASN A 553 -1.80 8.52 -10.89
CA ASN A 553 -2.82 7.61 -10.35
C ASN A 553 -3.14 6.40 -11.26
N THR A 554 -2.31 6.09 -12.25
CA THR A 554 -2.51 4.89 -13.07
C THR A 554 -1.92 3.67 -12.36
N VAL A 555 -2.60 2.52 -12.43
CA VAL A 555 -2.15 1.27 -11.77
C VAL A 555 -0.68 0.94 -12.08
N PRO A 556 -0.20 0.99 -13.34
CA PRO A 556 1.21 0.70 -13.63
C PRO A 556 2.21 1.68 -13.01
N ALA A 557 1.84 2.97 -12.89
CA ALA A 557 2.70 3.98 -12.28
C ALA A 557 2.80 3.78 -10.76
N LEU A 558 1.69 3.50 -10.09
CA LEU A 558 1.65 3.19 -8.66
C LEU A 558 2.44 1.91 -8.34
N PHE A 559 2.34 0.90 -9.20
CA PHE A 559 3.09 -0.35 -9.07
C PHE A 559 4.60 -0.15 -9.19
N GLU A 560 5.05 0.70 -10.13
CA GLU A 560 6.46 1.09 -10.29
C GLU A 560 6.95 1.95 -9.12
N LEU A 561 6.17 2.92 -8.65
CA LEU A 561 6.52 3.68 -7.44
C LEU A 561 6.63 2.78 -6.22
N ASN A 562 5.68 1.85 -6.05
CA ASN A 562 5.70 0.91 -4.93
C ASN A 562 6.91 -0.04 -4.99
N PHE A 563 7.35 -0.40 -6.19
CA PHE A 563 8.58 -1.17 -6.36
C PHE A 563 9.80 -0.46 -5.78
N TYR A 564 9.96 0.84 -6.07
CA TYR A 564 11.09 1.63 -5.55
C TYR A 564 10.91 2.02 -4.08
N SER A 565 9.69 2.35 -3.63
CA SER A 565 9.43 2.70 -2.22
C SER A 565 9.74 1.54 -1.28
N ASN A 566 9.57 0.29 -1.74
CA ASN A 566 9.91 -0.91 -0.97
C ASN A 566 11.39 -1.00 -0.60
N GLY A 567 12.27 -0.21 -1.24
CA GLY A 567 13.64 0.00 -0.79
C GLY A 567 13.73 0.52 0.65
N LEU A 568 12.81 1.37 1.12
CA LEU A 568 12.78 1.88 2.50
C LEU A 568 11.94 1.00 3.44
N PHE A 569 11.22 0.01 2.93
CA PHE A 569 10.29 -0.80 3.73
C PHE A 569 10.99 -1.44 4.93
N HIS A 570 12.18 -2.02 4.73
CA HIS A 570 12.95 -2.68 5.77
C HIS A 570 13.67 -1.72 6.74
N VAL A 571 13.75 -0.43 6.41
CA VAL A 571 14.31 0.61 7.30
C VAL A 571 13.32 0.95 8.40
N PHE A 572 12.03 1.03 8.06
CA PHE A 572 10.97 1.50 8.96
C PHE A 572 10.02 0.39 9.45
N ILE A 573 10.20 -0.86 9.03
CA ILE A 573 9.22 -1.91 9.30
C ILE A 573 8.94 -2.14 10.80
N ALA A 574 9.97 -2.13 11.64
CA ALA A 574 9.78 -2.35 13.07
C ALA A 574 8.95 -1.22 13.70
N ASP A 575 9.31 0.03 13.38
CA ASP A 575 8.62 1.24 13.84
C ASP A 575 7.17 1.29 13.29
N ALA A 576 6.96 0.88 12.03
CA ALA A 576 5.64 0.80 11.40
C ALA A 576 4.71 -0.25 12.04
N ILE A 577 5.23 -1.42 12.41
CA ILE A 577 4.46 -2.43 13.14
C ILE A 577 4.08 -1.90 14.52
N ILE A 578 4.99 -1.25 15.25
CA ILE A 578 4.67 -0.61 16.54
C ILE A 578 3.56 0.44 16.37
N ALA A 579 3.66 1.31 15.36
CA ALA A 579 2.67 2.36 15.13
C ALA A 579 1.27 1.82 14.77
N CYS A 580 1.20 0.73 13.99
CA CYS A 580 -0.05 0.02 13.69
C CYS A 580 -0.61 -0.74 14.91
N SER A 581 0.25 -1.34 15.74
CA SER A 581 -0.16 -2.04 16.97
C SER A 581 -0.70 -1.10 18.03
N ALA A 582 -0.05 0.06 18.21
CA ALA A 582 -0.56 1.12 19.07
C ALA A 582 -1.93 1.60 18.60
N LEU A 583 -2.12 1.84 17.30
CA LEU A 583 -3.44 2.20 16.73
C LEU A 583 -4.51 1.15 17.06
N ALA A 584 -4.19 -0.13 16.96
CA ALA A 584 -5.11 -1.20 17.29
C ALA A 584 -5.51 -1.18 18.77
N MET A 585 -4.55 -0.98 19.69
CA MET A 585 -4.81 -0.91 21.12
C MET A 585 -5.66 0.31 21.51
N LEU A 586 -5.38 1.47 20.91
CA LEU A 586 -6.15 2.69 21.16
C LEU A 586 -7.63 2.53 20.78
N ARG A 587 -7.91 1.81 19.68
CA ARG A 587 -9.29 1.52 19.27
C ARG A 587 -10.00 0.53 20.16
N GLU A 588 -9.29 -0.43 20.75
CA GLU A 588 -9.87 -1.37 21.71
C GLU A 588 -10.36 -0.63 22.96
N GLN A 589 -9.59 0.34 23.45
CA GLN A 589 -9.96 1.19 24.60
C GLN A 589 -11.21 2.06 24.32
N ASP A 590 -11.38 2.58 23.10
CA ASP A 590 -12.59 3.33 22.71
C ASP A 590 -13.87 2.46 22.71
N THR A 591 -13.71 1.13 22.61
CA THR A 591 -14.83 0.17 22.52
C THR A 591 -15.24 -0.38 23.90
N GLU A 592 -14.30 -0.41 24.86
CA GLU A 592 -14.49 -0.84 26.24
C GLU A 592 -14.73 0.39 27.14
N GLY A 593 -15.98 0.84 27.25
CA GLY A 593 -16.35 2.08 27.94
C GLY A 593 -16.08 2.11 29.45
N GLU A 594 -14.84 2.34 29.86
CA GLU A 594 -14.51 2.67 31.25
C GLU A 594 -14.62 4.17 31.54
N LEU A 595 -15.37 4.45 32.60
CA LEU A 595 -15.73 5.76 33.10
C LEU A 595 -14.57 6.33 33.93
N GLY A 596 -13.84 7.32 33.40
CA GLY A 596 -13.01 8.21 34.21
C GLY A 596 -11.61 8.45 33.66
N THR A 597 -11.36 9.68 33.20
CA THR A 597 -10.11 10.47 33.32
C THR A 597 -8.72 9.81 33.33
N SER A 598 -8.52 8.61 32.79
CA SER A 598 -7.20 8.07 32.52
C SER A 598 -6.86 8.33 31.06
N SER A 599 -5.87 9.19 30.88
CA SER A 599 -5.18 9.43 29.61
C SER A 599 -4.90 8.13 28.84
N THR A 600 -4.88 8.24 27.52
CA THR A 600 -4.46 7.31 26.45
C THR A 600 -3.16 6.54 26.75
N LEU A 601 -3.16 5.68 27.77
CA LEU A 601 -2.00 4.95 28.28
C LEU A 601 -1.91 3.59 27.60
N LEU A 602 -0.72 3.28 27.10
CA LEU A 602 -0.37 2.04 26.43
C LEU A 602 0.64 1.28 27.30
N SER A 603 0.29 0.08 27.78
CA SER A 603 1.27 -0.84 28.38
C SER A 603 2.35 -1.18 27.35
N GLN A 604 3.61 -1.01 27.72
CA GLN A 604 4.76 -1.31 26.86
C GLN A 604 4.80 -2.80 26.53
N GLU A 605 4.61 -3.67 27.52
CA GLU A 605 4.59 -5.13 27.32
C GLU A 605 3.47 -5.54 26.35
N ARG A 606 2.25 -5.06 26.57
CA ARG A 606 1.09 -5.38 25.70
C ARG A 606 1.29 -4.86 24.27
N LEU A 607 1.91 -3.68 24.10
CA LEU A 607 2.26 -3.14 22.79
C LEU A 607 3.28 -4.01 22.05
N ILE A 608 4.33 -4.46 22.73
CA ILE A 608 5.35 -5.34 22.16
C ILE A 608 4.74 -6.69 21.77
N CYS A 609 3.91 -7.29 22.64
CA CYS A 609 3.20 -8.54 22.34
C CYS A 609 2.29 -8.40 21.11
N ARG A 610 1.54 -7.29 21.02
CA ARG A 610 0.69 -7.01 19.86
C ARG A 610 1.50 -6.85 18.57
N ALA A 611 2.64 -6.17 18.65
CA ALA A 611 3.58 -6.02 17.53
C ALA A 611 4.23 -7.34 17.11
N ALA A 612 4.60 -8.22 18.07
CA ALA A 612 5.06 -9.57 17.78
C ALA A 612 4.00 -10.37 17.00
N GLY A 613 2.73 -10.32 17.43
CA GLY A 613 1.63 -10.94 16.72
C GLY A 613 1.49 -10.46 15.27
N LEU A 614 1.51 -9.14 15.05
CA LEU A 614 1.46 -8.54 13.72
C LEU A 614 2.69 -8.91 12.87
N SER A 615 3.88 -8.97 13.47
CA SER A 615 5.10 -9.41 12.80
C SER A 615 5.02 -10.86 12.33
N HIS A 616 4.47 -11.76 13.16
CA HIS A 616 4.27 -13.15 12.76
C HIS A 616 3.27 -13.25 11.62
N PHE A 617 2.18 -12.48 11.67
CA PHE A 617 1.17 -12.41 10.60
C PHE A 617 1.77 -11.96 9.26
N LEU A 618 2.75 -11.05 9.30
CA LEU A 618 3.43 -10.52 8.12
C LEU A 618 4.74 -11.24 7.77
N SER A 619 5.01 -12.41 8.33
CA SER A 619 6.26 -13.17 8.12
C SER A 619 6.56 -13.52 6.65
N ASN A 620 5.54 -13.57 5.78
CA ASN A 620 5.71 -13.79 4.34
C ASN A 620 6.02 -12.51 3.55
N GLU A 621 5.81 -11.34 4.15
CA GLU A 621 6.08 -10.04 3.54
C GLU A 621 7.48 -9.53 3.83
N VAL A 622 7.98 -9.80 5.05
CA VAL A 622 9.23 -9.23 5.55
C VAL A 622 9.83 -10.03 6.69
N ILE A 623 11.16 -10.06 6.71
CA ILE A 623 11.95 -10.60 7.82
C ILE A 623 12.33 -9.42 8.72
N VAL A 624 11.68 -9.30 9.89
CA VAL A 624 11.88 -8.17 10.83
C VAL A 624 13.13 -8.34 11.68
N ALA A 625 13.46 -9.58 12.06
CA ALA A 625 14.58 -9.89 12.95
C ALA A 625 15.51 -10.94 12.32
N LEU A 626 16.79 -10.92 12.73
CA LEU A 626 17.69 -12.05 12.44
C LEU A 626 17.15 -13.32 13.11
N PRO A 627 17.32 -14.51 12.53
CA PRO A 627 16.89 -15.77 13.14
C PRO A 627 17.55 -16.08 14.50
N CYS A 628 18.66 -15.42 14.80
CA CYS A 628 19.38 -15.53 16.06
C CYS A 628 18.97 -14.49 17.12
N GLN A 629 18.00 -13.63 16.82
CA GLN A 629 17.45 -12.59 17.70
C GLN A 629 15.97 -12.87 17.93
N THR A 630 15.46 -12.51 19.11
CA THR A 630 14.01 -12.60 19.35
C THR A 630 13.31 -11.39 18.75
N VAL A 631 12.09 -11.58 18.23
CA VAL A 631 11.28 -10.49 17.69
C VAL A 631 10.93 -9.46 18.78
N TYR A 632 10.76 -9.92 20.03
CA TYR A 632 10.54 -9.08 21.20
C TYR A 632 11.69 -8.10 21.46
N GLN A 633 12.95 -8.54 21.35
CA GLN A 633 14.12 -7.66 21.48
C GLN A 633 14.11 -6.55 20.42
N VAL A 634 13.82 -6.90 19.16
CA VAL A 634 13.76 -5.92 18.07
C VAL A 634 12.68 -4.86 18.31
N PHE A 635 11.53 -5.26 18.86
CA PHE A 635 10.45 -4.32 19.20
C PHE A 635 10.72 -3.51 20.46
N HIS A 636 11.40 -4.08 21.45
CA HIS A 636 11.87 -3.34 22.62
C HIS A 636 12.84 -2.22 22.18
N ASP A 637 13.78 -2.53 21.29
CA ASP A 637 14.69 -1.53 20.72
C ASP A 637 13.94 -0.48 19.91
N ALA A 638 12.90 -0.88 19.17
CA ALA A 638 12.06 0.05 18.40
C ALA A 638 11.27 1.02 19.29
N VAL A 639 10.64 0.51 20.36
CA VAL A 639 9.96 1.34 21.35
C VAL A 639 10.95 2.29 22.02
N THR A 640 12.13 1.80 22.42
CA THR A 640 13.17 2.63 23.03
C THR A 640 13.61 3.76 22.10
N ARG A 641 13.81 3.49 20.81
CA ARG A 641 14.10 4.54 19.81
C ARG A 641 12.97 5.56 19.70
N LEU A 642 11.72 5.11 19.64
CA LEU A 642 10.57 6.01 19.54
C LEU A 642 10.39 6.88 20.80
N ILE A 643 10.77 6.36 21.97
CA ILE A 643 10.85 7.13 23.22
C ILE A 643 11.98 8.18 23.14
N GLN A 644 13.17 7.78 22.68
CA GLN A 644 14.30 8.70 22.50
C GLN A 644 13.99 9.83 21.51
N TYR A 645 13.17 9.55 20.49
CA TYR A 645 12.70 10.57 19.53
C TYR A 645 11.60 11.47 20.09
N GLY A 646 11.02 11.16 21.26
CA GLY A 646 9.90 11.88 21.84
C GLY A 646 8.55 11.60 21.16
N VAL A 647 8.50 10.62 20.25
CA VAL A 647 7.24 10.17 19.61
C VAL A 647 6.38 9.42 20.62
N LEU A 648 7.00 8.60 21.45
CA LEU A 648 6.39 7.97 22.62
C LEU A 648 6.93 8.65 23.89
N ILE A 649 6.04 8.91 24.85
CA ILE A 649 6.36 9.55 26.13
C ILE A 649 6.05 8.55 27.24
N VAL A 650 7.00 8.33 28.15
CA VAL A 650 6.75 7.53 29.36
C VAL A 650 5.84 8.35 30.27
N ALA A 651 4.73 7.77 30.72
CA ALA A 651 3.81 8.47 31.59
C ALA A 651 4.32 8.45 33.04
N ASP A 652 4.53 9.63 33.62
CA ASP A 652 4.73 9.78 35.06
C ASP A 652 3.37 9.58 35.74
N VAL A 653 3.11 8.38 36.22
CA VAL A 653 1.98 8.10 37.11
C VAL A 653 2.57 7.62 38.42
N ASP A 654 2.16 8.22 39.54
CA ASP A 654 2.50 7.75 40.88
C ASP A 654 2.08 6.27 40.98
N GLN A 655 3.06 5.37 40.94
CA GLN A 655 2.86 3.94 40.78
C GLN A 655 2.21 3.27 42.02
N GLU A 656 1.76 4.05 43.01
CA GLU A 656 1.14 3.56 44.24
C GLU A 656 -0.38 3.35 44.11
N GLU A 657 -1.08 3.98 43.16
CA GLU A 657 -2.55 3.90 43.06
C GLU A 657 -3.09 2.98 41.95
N LEU A 658 -2.22 2.44 41.08
CA LEU A 658 -2.60 1.54 39.99
C LEU A 658 -2.04 0.13 40.20
N SER A 659 -2.32 -0.49 41.35
CA SER A 659 -2.20 -1.94 41.48
C SER A 659 -3.44 -2.60 40.87
N PRO A 660 -3.35 -3.38 39.78
CA PRO A 660 -4.40 -4.32 39.44
C PRO A 660 -4.45 -5.34 40.59
N SER A 661 -5.66 -5.73 41.01
CA SER A 661 -5.87 -6.86 41.92
C SER A 661 -4.99 -8.04 41.52
N GLU A 662 -4.25 -8.58 42.49
CA GLU A 662 -3.34 -9.72 42.34
C GLU A 662 -3.96 -10.87 41.53
N GLU A 663 -3.61 -10.97 40.25
CA GLU A 663 -3.59 -12.24 39.53
C GLU A 663 -2.14 -12.75 39.57
N PRO A 664 -1.89 -13.97 40.09
CA PRO A 664 -0.54 -14.48 40.26
C PRO A 664 0.03 -14.91 38.91
N TRP A 665 0.79 -14.04 38.26
CA TRP A 665 1.57 -14.38 37.07
C TRP A 665 2.62 -15.47 37.40
N PRO A 666 2.72 -16.56 36.63
CA PRO A 666 3.72 -17.58 36.89
C PRO A 666 5.11 -17.11 36.45
N LYS A 667 6.04 -17.04 37.41
CA LYS A 667 7.49 -16.90 37.22
C LYS A 667 8.08 -18.10 36.47
N LYS A 668 7.80 -18.27 35.17
CA LYS A 668 8.44 -19.29 34.30
C LYS A 668 8.53 -18.84 32.84
N PHE A 669 9.22 -17.72 32.59
CA PHE A 669 9.90 -17.52 31.30
C PHE A 669 11.35 -18.02 31.46
N PRO A 670 11.98 -18.60 30.42
CA PRO A 670 13.42 -18.78 30.46
C PRO A 670 14.01 -17.38 30.63
N GLU A 671 14.72 -17.14 31.73
CA GLU A 671 15.56 -15.96 31.85
C GLU A 671 16.36 -15.80 30.54
N PRO A 672 16.55 -14.56 30.07
CA PRO A 672 17.52 -14.35 29.02
C PRO A 672 18.83 -14.93 29.56
N LEU A 673 19.38 -15.94 28.88
CA LEU A 673 20.80 -16.27 29.00
C LEU A 673 21.55 -15.02 28.53
N SER A 674 21.64 -14.03 29.42
CA SER A 674 22.68 -13.02 29.38
C SER A 674 23.95 -13.82 29.44
N TRP A 675 24.70 -13.81 28.35
CA TRP A 675 26.11 -14.14 28.41
C TRP A 675 26.74 -13.08 29.31
N ARG A 676 26.76 -13.35 30.61
CA ARG A 676 27.74 -12.73 31.50
C ARG A 676 29.07 -13.32 31.08
N SER A 677 30.00 -12.46 30.69
CA SER A 677 31.41 -12.80 30.83
C SER A 677 31.65 -13.03 32.31
N ASP A 678 32.14 -14.21 32.65
CA ASP A 678 32.61 -14.53 33.99
C ASP A 678 33.85 -13.68 34.30
N GLU A 679 33.64 -12.44 34.74
CA GLU A 679 34.62 -11.64 35.48
C GLU A 679 33.84 -10.99 36.63
N GLU A 680 34.41 -11.10 37.81
CA GLU A 680 33.82 -10.89 39.14
C GLU A 680 33.32 -9.46 39.36
N ASP A 681 32.05 -9.29 39.73
CA ASP A 681 31.53 -8.10 40.41
C ASP A 681 30.41 -8.56 41.38
N GLU A 682 30.82 -8.93 42.59
CA GLU A 682 29.94 -8.99 43.77
C GLU A 682 29.61 -7.54 44.16
N ASP A 683 28.43 -7.05 43.77
CA ASP A 683 27.64 -5.97 44.42
C ASP A 683 26.53 -5.44 43.49
N SER A 684 25.70 -6.32 42.93
CA SER A 684 24.51 -5.92 42.16
C SER A 684 23.26 -6.29 42.96
N ASP A 685 22.55 -5.29 43.48
CA ASP A 685 21.18 -5.37 44.01
C ASP A 685 20.30 -6.21 43.06
N PHE A 686 20.14 -7.49 43.38
CA PHE A 686 19.24 -8.42 42.70
C PHE A 686 17.89 -8.33 43.40
N GLY A 687 16.89 -7.69 42.77
CA GLY A 687 15.51 -7.83 43.24
C GLY A 687 14.44 -6.81 42.85
N GLU A 688 14.68 -5.82 41.99
CA GLU A 688 13.56 -5.02 41.46
C GLU A 688 12.89 -5.76 40.29
N GLU A 689 11.74 -6.39 40.56
CA GLU A 689 10.80 -6.85 39.52
C GLU A 689 10.54 -5.66 38.58
N GLN A 690 10.94 -5.77 37.30
CA GLN A 690 10.72 -4.71 36.30
C GLN A 690 9.21 -4.49 36.12
N ARG A 691 8.67 -3.48 36.82
CA ARG A 691 7.28 -3.03 36.67
C ARG A 691 7.06 -2.58 35.21
N ASP A 692 5.93 -3.00 34.62
CA ASP A 692 5.56 -2.61 33.26
C ASP A 692 5.47 -1.08 33.12
N ARG A 693 5.95 -0.56 31.99
CA ARG A 693 6.03 0.88 31.72
C ARG A 693 4.83 1.30 30.88
N TYR A 694 4.14 2.36 31.29
CA TYR A 694 3.04 2.92 30.50
C TYR A 694 3.51 4.07 29.62
N LEU A 695 3.07 4.04 28.37
CA LEU A 695 3.48 4.94 27.30
C LEU A 695 2.29 5.77 26.80
N LYS A 696 2.55 6.97 26.31
CA LYS A 696 1.59 7.83 25.60
C LYS A 696 2.18 8.25 24.27
N VAL A 697 1.34 8.38 23.24
CA VAL A 697 1.77 8.99 21.97
C VAL A 697 1.84 10.50 22.17
N SER A 698 2.94 11.13 21.75
CA SER A 698 3.13 12.57 21.90
C SER A 698 2.03 13.38 21.19
N PRO A 699 1.46 14.43 21.80
CA PRO A 699 0.44 15.29 21.18
C PRO A 699 0.99 16.25 20.10
N SER A 700 2.31 16.41 19.97
CA SER A 700 2.91 17.28 18.94
C SER A 700 2.45 16.90 17.52
N SER A 701 2.01 17.89 16.75
CA SER A 701 1.54 17.71 15.35
C SER A 701 2.55 16.98 14.49
N GLU A 702 3.84 17.27 14.66
CA GLU A 702 4.91 16.67 13.88
C GLU A 702 5.17 15.21 14.28
N HIS A 703 5.04 14.87 15.57
CA HIS A 703 5.18 13.49 16.05
C HIS A 703 3.99 12.66 15.53
N GLN A 704 2.79 13.25 15.52
CA GLN A 704 1.58 12.64 14.95
C GLN A 704 1.69 12.41 13.44
N GLU A 705 2.24 13.36 12.69
CA GLU A 705 2.50 13.20 11.26
C GLU A 705 3.49 12.06 10.99
N PHE A 706 4.59 11.98 11.74
CA PHE A 706 5.57 10.91 11.60
C PHE A 706 4.96 9.54 11.95
N PHE A 707 4.19 9.47 13.03
CA PHE A 707 3.48 8.26 13.44
C PHE A 707 2.45 7.81 12.38
N THR A 708 1.73 8.76 11.79
CA THR A 708 0.81 8.49 10.68
C THR A 708 1.55 8.01 9.43
N PHE A 709 2.72 8.60 9.13
CA PHE A 709 3.58 8.14 8.04
C PHE A 709 4.02 6.68 8.26
N MET A 710 4.44 6.31 9.47
CA MET A 710 4.76 4.93 9.83
C MET A 710 3.58 3.97 9.58
N GLN A 711 2.36 4.35 9.96
CA GLN A 711 1.15 3.56 9.69
C GLN A 711 0.85 3.42 8.18
N ARG A 712 1.07 4.48 7.40
CA ARG A 712 0.84 4.48 5.94
C ARG A 712 1.81 3.58 5.19
N VAL A 713 3.04 3.41 5.67
CA VAL A 713 4.03 2.47 5.07
C VAL A 713 3.48 1.04 5.04
N LEU A 714 2.73 0.62 6.06
CA LEU A 714 2.18 -0.73 6.16
C LEU A 714 0.77 -0.87 5.58
N SER A 715 0.05 0.25 5.43
CA SER A 715 -1.37 0.28 5.03
C SER A 715 -1.68 -0.42 3.69
N PRO A 716 -0.88 -0.31 2.62
CA PRO A 716 -1.09 -1.08 1.39
C PRO A 716 -1.14 -2.59 1.59
N VAL A 717 -0.27 -3.12 2.45
CA VAL A 717 -0.20 -4.55 2.76
C VAL A 717 -1.44 -4.96 3.54
N LEU A 718 -1.79 -4.19 4.59
CA LEU A 718 -2.98 -4.47 5.41
C LEU A 718 -4.29 -4.35 4.61
N GLU A 719 -4.39 -3.41 3.65
CA GLU A 719 -5.54 -3.29 2.75
C GLU A 719 -5.67 -4.49 1.80
N ALA A 720 -4.55 -5.02 1.29
CA ALA A 720 -4.56 -6.23 0.48
C ALA A 720 -5.06 -7.45 1.28
N TYR A 721 -4.57 -7.59 2.52
CA TYR A 721 -4.95 -8.69 3.42
C TYR A 721 -6.41 -8.57 3.89
N SER A 722 -6.89 -7.37 4.20
CA SER A 722 -8.31 -7.16 4.55
C SER A 722 -9.22 -7.37 3.34
N GLY A 723 -8.80 -6.93 2.15
CA GLY A 723 -9.48 -7.23 0.89
C GLY A 723 -9.60 -8.72 0.61
N ALA A 724 -8.55 -9.49 0.89
CA ALA A 724 -8.60 -10.96 0.79
C ALA A 724 -9.49 -11.59 1.85
N ALA A 725 -9.46 -11.11 3.10
CA ALA A 725 -10.37 -11.56 4.15
C ALA A 725 -11.84 -11.33 3.78
N ILE A 726 -12.16 -10.17 3.17
CA ILE A 726 -13.49 -9.90 2.60
C ILE A 726 -13.81 -10.88 1.46
N PHE A 727 -12.86 -11.12 0.55
CA PHE A 727 -13.05 -12.01 -0.58
C PHE A 727 -13.34 -13.46 -0.17
N ILE A 728 -12.80 -13.93 0.97
CA ILE A 728 -13.10 -15.27 1.50
C ILE A 728 -14.61 -15.48 1.71
N HIS A 729 -15.38 -14.45 2.07
CA HIS A 729 -16.83 -14.60 2.23
C HIS A 729 -17.56 -14.99 0.94
N SER A 730 -16.94 -14.77 -0.22
CA SER A 730 -17.48 -15.17 -1.53
C SER A 730 -17.09 -16.60 -1.95
N LEU A 731 -16.26 -17.30 -1.16
CA LEU A 731 -15.80 -18.65 -1.47
C LEU A 731 -16.90 -19.68 -1.15
N LEU A 732 -17.70 -20.03 -2.16
CA LEU A 732 -18.81 -20.99 -2.05
C LEU A 732 -18.44 -22.43 -2.43
N SER A 733 -17.39 -22.62 -3.24
CA SER A 733 -16.97 -23.94 -3.73
C SER A 733 -15.44 -24.10 -3.77
N PRO A 734 -14.92 -25.34 -3.59
CA PRO A 734 -13.49 -25.60 -3.73
C PRO A 734 -13.00 -25.28 -5.14
N MET A 735 -11.85 -24.61 -5.24
CA MET A 735 -11.25 -24.22 -6.52
C MET A 735 -9.74 -24.41 -6.50
N THR A 736 -9.09 -24.45 -7.66
CA THR A 736 -7.63 -24.62 -7.69
C THR A 736 -6.93 -23.37 -7.14
N GLU A 737 -5.73 -23.51 -6.57
CA GLU A 737 -4.95 -22.37 -6.05
C GLU A 737 -4.74 -21.28 -7.11
N ARG A 738 -4.52 -21.70 -8.37
CA ARG A 738 -4.35 -20.80 -9.51
C ARG A 738 -5.63 -20.00 -9.80
N GLU A 739 -6.79 -20.65 -9.81
CA GLU A 739 -8.08 -19.99 -10.02
C GLU A 739 -8.42 -19.03 -8.88
N TYR A 740 -8.22 -19.45 -7.62
CA TYR A 740 -8.45 -18.60 -6.45
C TYR A 740 -7.59 -17.32 -6.51
N THR A 741 -6.29 -17.49 -6.76
CA THR A 741 -5.32 -16.39 -6.88
C THR A 741 -5.73 -15.42 -7.98
N GLN A 742 -6.14 -15.92 -9.15
CA GLN A 742 -6.59 -15.09 -10.27
C GLN A 742 -7.89 -14.32 -9.97
N LYS A 743 -8.87 -14.97 -9.33
CA LYS A 743 -10.12 -14.31 -8.94
C LYS A 743 -9.90 -13.24 -7.88
N LEU A 744 -9.09 -13.53 -6.85
CA LEU A 744 -8.72 -12.56 -5.82
C LEU A 744 -7.96 -11.37 -6.41
N PHE A 745 -6.99 -11.63 -7.29
CA PHE A 745 -6.27 -10.57 -7.99
C PHE A 745 -7.22 -9.68 -8.82
N LYS A 746 -8.12 -10.27 -9.60
CA LYS A 746 -9.13 -9.52 -10.36
C LYS A 746 -10.03 -8.68 -9.45
N TYR A 747 -10.43 -9.22 -8.30
CA TYR A 747 -11.23 -8.53 -7.31
C TYR A 747 -10.53 -7.28 -6.76
N LEU A 748 -9.28 -7.40 -6.29
CA LEU A 748 -8.51 -6.26 -5.77
C LEU A 748 -8.20 -5.22 -6.85
N LEU A 749 -7.88 -5.67 -8.06
CA LEU A 749 -7.62 -4.79 -9.21
C LEU A 749 -8.88 -3.99 -9.57
N THR A 750 -10.05 -4.64 -9.64
CA THR A 750 -11.33 -3.98 -9.93
C THR A 750 -11.68 -2.94 -8.86
N ARG A 751 -11.37 -3.20 -7.58
CA ARG A 751 -11.54 -2.22 -6.50
C ARG A 751 -10.65 -1.00 -6.70
N THR A 752 -9.43 -1.20 -7.15
CA THR A 752 -8.48 -0.12 -7.44
C THR A 752 -8.90 0.70 -8.66
N GLU A 753 -9.29 0.05 -9.76
CA GLU A 753 -9.74 0.73 -10.97
C GLU A 753 -11.03 1.55 -10.74
N LYS A 754 -11.89 1.09 -9.82
CA LYS A 754 -13.11 1.81 -9.41
C LYS A 754 -12.88 2.88 -8.33
N GLY A 755 -11.64 3.09 -7.87
CA GLY A 755 -11.31 4.07 -6.83
C GLY A 755 -11.89 3.73 -5.45
N VAL A 756 -12.15 2.44 -5.18
CA VAL A 756 -12.68 1.96 -3.88
C VAL A 756 -11.54 1.67 -2.89
N SER A 757 -10.36 1.30 -3.38
CA SER A 757 -9.17 1.16 -2.52
C SER A 757 -8.55 2.52 -2.23
N ALA A 758 -8.09 2.71 -0.99
CA ALA A 758 -7.32 3.88 -0.60
C ALA A 758 -5.89 3.82 -1.16
N TYR A 759 -5.35 2.60 -1.28
CA TYR A 759 -3.99 2.34 -1.75
C TYR A 759 -4.03 1.50 -3.03
N GLY A 760 -3.90 2.13 -4.20
CA GLY A 760 -3.92 1.39 -5.48
C GLY A 760 -2.81 0.33 -5.62
N GLU A 761 -1.73 0.49 -4.89
CA GLU A 761 -0.62 -0.46 -4.75
C GLU A 761 -0.99 -1.74 -3.95
N SER A 762 -2.14 -1.80 -3.27
CA SER A 762 -2.62 -3.00 -2.55
C SER A 762 -3.03 -4.13 -3.50
N ALA A 763 -3.31 -3.83 -4.76
CA ALA A 763 -3.76 -4.79 -5.77
C ALA A 763 -2.63 -5.50 -6.52
N THR A 764 -1.40 -5.56 -6.01
CA THR A 764 -0.31 -6.26 -6.72
C THR A 764 -0.47 -7.78 -6.65
N HIS A 765 -0.16 -8.48 -7.75
CA HIS A 765 -0.19 -9.95 -7.77
C HIS A 765 0.82 -10.60 -6.80
N TYR A 766 1.85 -9.85 -6.36
CA TYR A 766 2.77 -10.26 -5.30
C TYR A 766 2.06 -10.38 -3.95
N LEU A 767 1.38 -9.31 -3.51
CA LEU A 767 0.63 -9.30 -2.24
C LEU A 767 -0.47 -10.37 -2.23
N VAL A 768 -1.15 -10.57 -3.35
CA VAL A 768 -2.17 -11.63 -3.48
C VAL A 768 -1.57 -13.01 -3.18
N LYS A 769 -0.42 -13.35 -3.76
CA LYS A 769 0.24 -14.64 -3.54
C LYS A 769 0.65 -14.83 -2.09
N ASN A 770 1.22 -13.80 -1.48
CA ASN A 770 1.64 -13.85 -0.07
C ASN A 770 0.44 -13.95 0.88
N THR A 771 -0.67 -13.29 0.54
CA THR A 771 -1.91 -13.39 1.31
C THR A 771 -2.48 -14.81 1.26
N VAL A 772 -2.54 -15.42 0.07
CA VAL A 772 -2.96 -16.82 -0.09
C VAL A 772 -2.06 -17.75 0.72
N LYS A 773 -0.73 -17.55 0.64
CA LYS A 773 0.24 -18.33 1.42
C LYS A 773 0.03 -18.19 2.93
N THR A 774 -0.15 -16.96 3.41
CA THR A 774 -0.38 -16.67 4.84
C THR A 774 -1.70 -17.30 5.31
N PHE A 775 -2.76 -17.24 4.50
CA PHE A 775 -4.04 -17.88 4.83
C PHE A 775 -3.98 -19.41 4.81
N LYS A 776 -3.08 -20.02 4.03
CA LYS A 776 -2.77 -21.46 4.14
C LYS A 776 -2.03 -21.78 5.44
N GLU A 777 -1.02 -20.98 5.79
CA GLU A 777 -0.22 -21.15 7.02
C GLU A 777 -1.01 -20.90 8.31
N LEU A 778 -2.02 -20.02 8.27
CA LEU A 778 -3.01 -19.80 9.34
C LEU A 778 -4.12 -20.87 9.39
N ALA A 779 -4.10 -21.85 8.48
CA ALA A 779 -5.17 -22.82 8.29
C ALA A 779 -6.56 -22.21 8.05
N VAL A 780 -6.63 -21.02 7.44
CA VAL A 780 -7.88 -20.44 6.93
C VAL A 780 -8.31 -21.18 5.65
N LEU A 781 -7.34 -21.41 4.77
CA LEU A 781 -7.50 -22.21 3.54
C LEU A 781 -6.79 -23.54 3.71
N LYS A 782 -7.50 -24.65 3.53
CA LYS A 782 -6.94 -26.01 3.50
C LYS A 782 -6.80 -26.50 2.07
N GLU A 783 -5.75 -27.26 1.86
CA GLU A 783 -5.38 -27.80 0.55
C GLU A 783 -5.79 -29.29 0.50
N ARG A 784 -6.67 -29.64 -0.44
CA ARG A 784 -7.16 -31.00 -0.66
C ARG A 784 -6.72 -31.49 -2.03
N CYS A 785 -5.89 -32.53 -2.03
CA CYS A 785 -5.45 -33.22 -3.24
C CYS A 785 -6.39 -34.38 -3.57
N GLU A 786 -7.11 -34.31 -4.69
CA GLU A 786 -7.89 -35.43 -5.23
C GLU A 786 -7.48 -35.64 -6.70
N ASN A 787 -7.20 -36.89 -7.09
CA ASN A 787 -6.83 -37.28 -8.46
C ASN A 787 -5.69 -36.44 -9.08
N GLY A 788 -4.69 -36.06 -8.28
CA GLY A 788 -3.55 -35.24 -8.72
C GLY A 788 -3.85 -33.76 -8.93
N VAL A 789 -5.09 -33.31 -8.67
CA VAL A 789 -5.48 -31.90 -8.71
C VAL A 789 -5.68 -31.39 -7.30
N CYS A 790 -4.99 -30.29 -7.00
CA CYS A 790 -5.04 -29.69 -5.68
C CYS A 790 -6.03 -28.53 -5.61
N ARG A 791 -7.02 -28.63 -4.71
CA ARG A 791 -8.09 -27.64 -4.53
C ARG A 791 -8.01 -27.00 -3.16
N LEU A 792 -8.26 -25.70 -3.10
CA LEU A 792 -8.37 -24.92 -1.88
C LEU A 792 -9.82 -24.90 -1.41
N GLU A 793 -10.03 -25.20 -0.14
CA GLU A 793 -11.31 -25.12 0.56
C GLU A 793 -11.16 -24.38 1.90
N LEU A 794 -12.27 -23.88 2.45
CA LEU A 794 -12.25 -23.30 3.80
C LEU A 794 -12.04 -24.40 4.83
N SER A 795 -11.17 -24.15 5.80
CA SER A 795 -11.04 -25.04 6.94
C SER A 795 -12.32 -25.07 7.77
N THR A 796 -12.54 -26.17 8.49
CA THR A 796 -13.67 -26.35 9.42
C THR A 796 -13.82 -25.17 10.39
N THR A 797 -12.70 -24.63 10.87
CA THR A 797 -12.66 -23.49 11.79
C THR A 797 -13.20 -22.21 11.14
N PHE A 798 -12.93 -21.96 9.86
CA PHE A 798 -13.33 -20.72 9.15
C PHE A 798 -14.57 -20.89 8.25
N GLN A 799 -15.24 -22.05 8.30
CA GLN A 799 -16.56 -22.24 7.71
C GLN A 799 -17.63 -21.38 8.40
N THR A 800 -17.48 -21.10 9.69
CA THR A 800 -18.39 -20.18 10.40
C THR A 800 -18.13 -18.73 9.99
N GLN A 801 -19.21 -17.98 9.73
CA GLN A 801 -19.08 -16.56 9.37
C GLN A 801 -18.50 -15.73 10.51
N ALA A 802 -18.77 -16.10 11.77
CA ALA A 802 -18.22 -15.43 12.95
C ALA A 802 -16.68 -15.45 12.97
N ASN A 803 -16.04 -16.59 12.69
CA ASN A 803 -14.58 -16.68 12.70
C ASN A 803 -13.94 -15.93 11.52
N ARG A 804 -14.61 -15.88 10.36
CA ARG A 804 -14.19 -15.02 9.24
C ARG A 804 -14.27 -13.54 9.58
N ASN A 805 -15.35 -13.12 10.26
CA ASN A 805 -15.49 -11.75 10.73
C ASN A 805 -14.41 -11.41 11.77
N LYS A 806 -14.09 -12.32 12.70
CA LYS A 806 -12.99 -12.12 13.67
C LYS A 806 -11.64 -11.93 13.00
N LEU A 807 -11.32 -12.73 11.97
CA LEU A 807 -10.11 -12.53 11.16
C LEU A 807 -10.10 -11.16 10.48
N LEU A 808 -11.23 -10.75 9.89
CA LEU A 808 -11.35 -9.44 9.26
C LEU A 808 -11.15 -8.31 10.29
N GLN A 809 -11.77 -8.41 11.47
CA GLN A 809 -11.64 -7.42 12.54
C GLN A 809 -10.22 -7.34 13.09
N TYR A 810 -9.55 -8.48 13.26
CA TYR A 810 -8.14 -8.51 13.64
C TYR A 810 -7.28 -7.70 12.66
N ILE A 811 -7.45 -7.88 11.36
CA ILE A 811 -6.69 -7.15 10.34
C ILE A 811 -7.08 -5.65 10.32
N LEU A 812 -8.39 -5.34 10.39
CA LEU A 812 -8.89 -3.96 10.37
C LEU A 812 -8.47 -3.16 11.61
N GLY A 813 -8.24 -3.81 12.75
CA GLY A 813 -7.72 -3.18 13.97
C GLY A 813 -6.39 -2.45 13.71
N PHE A 814 -5.51 -3.05 12.92
CA PHE A 814 -4.20 -2.45 12.56
C PHE A 814 -4.27 -1.47 11.37
N CYS A 815 -5.37 -1.48 10.63
CA CYS A 815 -5.51 -0.62 9.45
C CYS A 815 -5.72 0.84 9.90
N LEU A 816 -4.90 1.75 9.37
CA LEU A 816 -5.26 3.14 9.31
C LEU A 816 -6.44 3.24 8.34
N LEU A 817 -7.65 3.17 8.89
CA LEU A 817 -8.88 3.31 8.13
C LEU A 817 -8.83 4.70 7.53
N SER A 818 -8.39 4.76 6.28
CA SER A 818 -8.76 5.83 5.36
C SER A 818 -10.24 5.66 4.99
N TYR A 819 -11.08 5.34 5.99
CA TYR A 819 -12.50 5.49 5.94
C TYR A 819 -12.83 6.87 6.52
N SER A 820 -12.36 7.89 5.82
CA SER A 820 -13.30 8.91 5.42
C SER A 820 -13.43 8.88 3.89
N PRO A 821 -14.30 8.04 3.32
CA PRO A 821 -15.53 8.59 2.88
C PRO A 821 -16.39 8.90 4.13
N LYS A 822 -16.10 10.02 4.79
CA LYS A 822 -17.11 11.05 4.72
C LYS A 822 -17.16 11.40 3.23
N PHE A 823 -17.84 10.54 2.45
CA PHE A 823 -18.74 11.09 1.47
C PHE A 823 -19.55 12.01 2.37
N ASN A 824 -19.25 13.31 2.29
CA ASN A 824 -20.09 14.34 2.87
C ASN A 824 -21.51 13.85 2.69
N GLY A 825 -22.25 13.76 3.79
CA GLY A 825 -23.59 13.18 3.84
C GLY A 825 -24.54 13.94 2.92
N LEU A 826 -24.41 13.68 1.64
CA LEU A 826 -25.27 14.07 0.57
C LEU A 826 -25.40 12.82 -0.28
N ASP A 827 -26.61 12.29 -0.22
CA ASP A 827 -27.15 11.22 -1.04
C ASP A 827 -26.39 11.11 -2.38
N LYS A 828 -25.67 9.98 -2.59
CA LYS A 828 -25.20 9.59 -3.93
C LYS A 828 -26.41 9.68 -4.85
N ASP A 829 -26.33 10.37 -6.00
CA ASP A 829 -27.46 10.61 -6.92
C ASP A 829 -28.36 9.35 -7.06
N TYR A 830 -29.38 9.22 -6.20
CA TYR A 830 -30.27 8.07 -6.18
C TYR A 830 -31.33 8.34 -7.25
N LEU A 831 -31.40 7.47 -8.26
CA LEU A 831 -32.48 7.49 -9.23
C LEU A 831 -33.66 6.69 -8.66
N PHE A 832 -34.81 7.32 -8.47
CA PHE A 832 -36.06 6.64 -8.13
C PHE A 832 -36.54 5.83 -9.33
N LEU A 833 -36.94 4.58 -9.07
CA LEU A 833 -37.46 3.69 -10.09
C LEU A 833 -38.90 4.08 -10.46
N ASP A 834 -39.15 4.28 -11.75
CA ASP A 834 -40.50 4.40 -12.30
C ASP A 834 -41.12 2.99 -12.40
N PRO A 835 -42.22 2.70 -11.68
CA PRO A 835 -42.84 1.37 -11.66
C PRO A 835 -43.39 0.93 -13.04
N GLU A 836 -43.59 1.89 -13.95
CA GLU A 836 -44.08 1.67 -15.32
C GLU A 836 -42.96 1.33 -16.32
N LYS A 837 -41.70 1.62 -15.99
CA LYS A 837 -40.55 1.32 -16.86
C LYS A 837 -39.88 0.01 -16.45
N LYS A 838 -39.39 -0.77 -17.43
CA LYS A 838 -38.62 -2.00 -17.17
C LYS A 838 -37.33 -1.65 -16.41
N LEU A 839 -36.96 -2.43 -15.40
CA LEU A 839 -35.68 -2.26 -14.65
C LEU A 839 -34.46 -2.16 -15.59
N THR A 840 -34.49 -2.85 -16.72
CA THR A 840 -33.45 -2.83 -17.75
C THR A 840 -33.17 -1.44 -18.35
N THR A 841 -34.14 -0.51 -18.29
CA THR A 841 -34.01 0.87 -18.80
C THR A 841 -33.13 1.77 -17.94
N TYR A 842 -32.87 1.38 -16.67
CA TYR A 842 -32.04 2.14 -15.75
C TYR A 842 -30.54 1.78 -15.82
N PHE A 843 -30.16 0.87 -16.73
CA PHE A 843 -28.78 0.42 -16.88
C PHE A 843 -28.15 0.92 -18.18
N PRO A 844 -26.88 1.37 -18.16
CA PRO A 844 -26.16 1.65 -19.39
C PRO A 844 -25.98 0.37 -20.22
N LYS A 845 -26.09 0.48 -21.56
CA LYS A 845 -26.06 -0.66 -22.51
C LYS A 845 -24.83 -1.59 -22.34
N THR A 846 -23.75 -1.10 -21.74
CA THR A 846 -22.51 -1.82 -21.43
C THR A 846 -22.57 -2.76 -20.21
N ARG A 847 -23.65 -2.75 -19.41
CA ARG A 847 -23.73 -3.47 -18.12
C ARG A 847 -24.48 -4.81 -18.19
N LYS A 848 -24.87 -5.29 -19.37
CA LYS A 848 -25.75 -6.46 -19.56
C LYS A 848 -25.16 -7.85 -19.18
N GLN A 849 -23.97 -7.96 -18.58
CA GLN A 849 -23.32 -9.26 -18.37
C GLN A 849 -22.68 -9.54 -16.98
N ASN A 850 -22.99 -8.78 -15.92
CA ASN A 850 -22.51 -9.15 -14.56
C ASN A 850 -23.66 -9.25 -13.55
N THR A 851 -23.73 -10.40 -12.87
CA THR A 851 -24.57 -10.71 -11.72
C THR A 851 -24.03 -10.07 -10.44
N ASP A 852 -24.00 -8.74 -10.37
CA ASP A 852 -23.85 -8.03 -9.09
C ASP A 852 -25.21 -8.06 -8.34
N LYS A 853 -25.19 -8.26 -7.01
CA LYS A 853 -26.41 -8.15 -6.18
C LYS A 853 -26.96 -6.72 -6.28
N MET A 854 -28.16 -6.58 -6.84
CA MET A 854 -28.88 -5.32 -6.89
C MET A 854 -29.37 -4.98 -5.47
N VAL A 855 -28.91 -3.85 -4.93
CA VAL A 855 -29.39 -3.33 -3.64
C VAL A 855 -30.41 -2.24 -3.95
N LEU A 856 -31.69 -2.54 -3.74
CA LEU A 856 -32.77 -1.57 -3.79
C LEU A 856 -32.95 -0.99 -2.38
N HIS A 857 -32.98 0.33 -2.28
CA HIS A 857 -33.31 1.02 -1.04
C HIS A 857 -34.76 1.50 -1.12
N LEU A 858 -35.61 1.01 -0.22
CA LEU A 858 -36.93 1.57 -0.03
C LEU A 858 -36.79 2.85 0.79
N ARG A 859 -37.15 4.00 0.20
CA ARG A 859 -37.08 5.32 0.83
C ARG A 859 -38.33 6.13 0.54
N ALA A 860 -38.64 7.09 1.41
CA ALA A 860 -39.67 8.08 1.12
C ALA A 860 -39.17 9.02 0.02
N GLN A 861 -39.95 9.17 -1.05
CA GLN A 861 -39.63 10.10 -2.14
C GLN A 861 -40.21 11.49 -1.87
N TYR A 862 -41.37 11.56 -1.23
CA TYR A 862 -42.07 12.81 -0.93
C TYR A 862 -42.32 12.88 0.57
N TYR A 863 -41.96 14.03 1.15
CA TYR A 863 -42.20 14.30 2.55
C TYR A 863 -43.46 15.16 2.72
N VAL A 864 -44.20 14.91 3.79
CA VAL A 864 -45.38 15.65 4.21
C VAL A 864 -45.19 16.01 5.68
N ARG A 865 -45.46 17.28 6.02
CA ARG A 865 -45.33 17.77 7.39
C ARG A 865 -46.48 17.32 8.28
N ASP A 866 -47.69 17.25 7.74
CA ASP A 866 -48.89 16.82 8.45
C ASP A 866 -49.00 15.28 8.47
N SER A 867 -48.68 14.67 9.61
CA SER A 867 -48.70 13.21 9.75
C SER A 867 -50.12 12.62 9.77
N GLN A 868 -51.18 13.45 9.92
CA GLN A 868 -52.58 12.98 9.86
C GLN A 868 -52.96 12.46 8.47
N GLN A 869 -52.17 12.80 7.44
CA GLN A 869 -52.32 12.29 6.09
C GLN A 869 -51.79 10.85 5.92
N ILE A 870 -50.98 10.35 6.86
CA ILE A 870 -50.41 8.99 6.85
C ILE A 870 -51.27 8.07 7.72
N VAL A 871 -52.39 7.62 7.15
CA VAL A 871 -53.39 6.81 7.87
C VAL A 871 -52.84 5.43 8.25
N ASP A 872 -51.99 4.82 7.41
CA ASP A 872 -51.45 3.47 7.64
C ASP A 872 -50.26 3.49 8.63
N GLU A 873 -50.38 2.73 9.71
CA GLU A 873 -49.38 2.60 10.78
C GLU A 873 -48.03 2.07 10.27
N LYS A 874 -48.00 1.12 9.33
CA LYS A 874 -46.75 0.57 8.78
C LYS A 874 -46.03 1.57 7.90
N VAL A 875 -46.78 2.32 7.08
CA VAL A 875 -46.21 3.38 6.24
C VAL A 875 -45.63 4.48 7.10
N ARG A 876 -46.32 4.83 8.19
CA ARG A 876 -45.84 5.83 9.16
C ARG A 876 -44.56 5.40 9.85
N ASN A 877 -44.45 4.15 10.27
CA ASN A 877 -43.22 3.64 10.90
C ASN A 877 -42.03 3.65 9.93
N LEU A 878 -42.23 3.28 8.67
CA LEU A 878 -41.19 3.38 7.63
C LEU A 878 -40.79 4.83 7.35
N TYR A 879 -41.77 5.74 7.35
CA TYR A 879 -41.56 7.16 7.14
C TYR A 879 -40.79 7.82 8.30
N CYS A 880 -41.13 7.49 9.56
CA CYS A 880 -40.38 7.90 10.74
C CYS A 880 -38.93 7.38 10.72
N ALA A 881 -38.72 6.11 10.33
CA ALA A 881 -37.38 5.53 10.26
C ALA A 881 -36.50 6.23 9.21
N ASP A 882 -37.04 6.58 8.05
CA ASP A 882 -36.33 7.33 7.01
C ASP A 882 -35.98 8.75 7.49
N LEU A 883 -36.92 9.46 8.11
CA LEU A 883 -36.68 10.77 8.71
C LEU A 883 -35.65 10.73 9.85
N LYS A 884 -35.68 9.71 10.73
CA LYS A 884 -34.69 9.53 11.80
C LYS A 884 -33.27 9.44 11.25
N ASN A 885 -33.05 8.67 10.18
CA ASN A 885 -31.74 8.57 9.53
C ASN A 885 -31.26 9.92 8.97
N ARG A 886 -32.19 10.74 8.45
CA ARG A 886 -31.88 12.10 7.97
C ARG A 886 -31.59 13.08 9.09
N VAL A 887 -32.34 13.02 10.20
CA VAL A 887 -32.06 13.79 11.42
C VAL A 887 -30.67 13.47 11.94
N LEU A 888 -30.25 12.21 12.00
CA LEU A 888 -28.89 11.82 12.41
C LEU A 888 -27.78 12.37 11.48
N SER A 889 -28.12 12.70 10.24
CA SER A 889 -27.20 13.26 9.24
C SER A 889 -27.26 14.80 9.14
N SER A 890 -28.21 15.43 9.85
CA SER A 890 -28.49 16.88 9.80
C SER A 890 -27.43 17.72 10.51
N ARG A 891 -27.21 18.94 10.02
CA ARG A 891 -26.22 19.93 10.48
C ARG A 891 -26.85 21.27 10.88
N CYS A 892 -28.11 21.31 11.33
CA CYS A 892 -28.74 22.53 11.84
C CYS A 892 -28.23 22.90 13.25
N TYR A 893 -27.04 23.49 13.32
CA TYR A 893 -26.38 23.84 14.59
C TYR A 893 -27.17 24.82 15.49
N GLU A 894 -28.03 25.63 14.88
CA GLU A 894 -28.80 26.69 15.54
C GLU A 894 -29.99 26.15 16.37
N GLN A 895 -30.47 24.94 16.05
CA GLN A 895 -31.65 24.33 16.66
C GLN A 895 -31.29 23.15 17.57
N GLU A 896 -30.20 23.26 18.33
CA GLU A 896 -29.69 22.19 19.21
C GLU A 896 -30.76 21.60 20.15
N GLY A 897 -31.61 22.44 20.75
CA GLY A 897 -32.66 21.99 21.66
C GLY A 897 -33.71 21.07 21.00
N LEU A 898 -33.96 21.25 19.71
CA LEU A 898 -34.94 20.47 18.96
C LEU A 898 -34.51 19.01 18.82
N TYR A 899 -33.22 18.73 18.69
CA TYR A 899 -32.71 17.36 18.59
C TYR A 899 -32.93 16.56 19.87
N PHE A 900 -32.88 17.21 21.05
CA PHE A 900 -33.19 16.55 22.31
C PHE A 900 -34.69 16.20 22.42
N GLN A 901 -35.57 17.05 21.88
CA GLN A 901 -37.01 16.77 21.78
C GLN A 901 -37.29 15.64 20.77
N LEU A 902 -36.66 15.68 19.59
CA LEU A 902 -36.76 14.62 18.59
C LEU A 902 -36.28 13.27 19.13
N ALA A 903 -35.18 13.24 19.89
CA ALA A 903 -34.72 12.04 20.55
C ALA A 903 -35.74 11.53 21.59
N ALA A 904 -36.35 12.42 22.39
CA ALA A 904 -37.37 12.03 23.35
C ALA A 904 -38.63 11.46 22.68
N TYR A 905 -39.10 12.08 21.58
CA TYR A 905 -40.24 11.56 20.80
C TYR A 905 -39.92 10.21 20.14
N ALA A 906 -38.73 10.05 19.57
CA ALA A 906 -38.29 8.79 18.99
C ALA A 906 -38.20 7.67 20.05
N LEU A 907 -37.70 7.99 21.25
CA LEU A 907 -37.66 7.03 22.37
C LEU A 907 -39.05 6.64 22.85
N GLN A 908 -39.97 7.60 23.00
CA GLN A 908 -41.36 7.33 23.40
C GLN A 908 -42.11 6.51 22.33
N ALA A 909 -41.83 6.75 21.04
CA ALA A 909 -42.42 5.99 19.94
C ALA A 909 -41.91 4.55 19.86
N GLU A 910 -40.62 4.31 20.10
CA GLU A 910 -39.99 2.98 19.96
C GLU A 910 -40.05 2.13 21.23
N LEU A 911 -39.93 2.73 22.40
CA LEU A 911 -39.74 2.03 23.68
C LEU A 911 -40.92 2.20 24.65
N GLY A 912 -41.84 3.14 24.35
CA GLY A 912 -42.92 3.55 25.25
C GLY A 912 -42.39 4.27 26.49
N ASP A 913 -43.21 4.35 27.54
CA ASP A 913 -42.88 5.08 28.77
C ASP A 913 -41.51 4.70 29.37
N TRP A 914 -40.79 5.73 29.84
CA TRP A 914 -39.45 5.63 30.43
C TRP A 914 -39.31 4.52 31.51
N LYS A 915 -38.20 3.77 31.44
CA LYS A 915 -37.81 2.71 32.38
C LYS A 915 -36.46 3.02 33.05
N LYS A 916 -36.23 2.45 34.24
CA LYS A 916 -35.07 2.74 35.09
C LYS A 916 -33.90 1.78 34.76
N GLU A 917 -32.97 2.22 33.90
CA GLU A 917 -31.59 1.74 33.63
C GLU A 917 -31.08 2.42 32.33
N PRO A 918 -29.80 2.36 31.91
CA PRO A 918 -29.42 2.87 30.58
C PRO A 918 -30.13 2.06 29.48
N TYR A 919 -31.13 2.67 28.85
CA TYR A 919 -32.05 1.98 27.93
C TYR A 919 -31.90 2.41 26.45
N PHE A 920 -31.00 3.35 26.15
CA PHE A 920 -30.77 3.83 24.78
C PHE A 920 -29.31 4.22 24.52
N THR A 921 -28.87 4.07 23.28
CA THR A 921 -27.53 4.48 22.81
C THR A 921 -27.60 5.89 22.21
N PRO A 922 -26.78 6.86 22.64
CA PRO A 922 -26.83 8.23 22.10
C PRO A 922 -26.63 8.33 20.58
N GLN A 923 -25.81 7.44 20.00
CA GLN A 923 -25.48 7.41 18.57
C GLN A 923 -26.68 7.08 17.67
N ASP A 924 -27.70 6.42 18.22
CA ASP A 924 -28.89 6.02 17.48
C ASP A 924 -29.95 7.14 17.40
N TYR A 925 -29.83 8.18 18.22
CA TYR A 925 -30.85 9.25 18.33
C TYR A 925 -30.29 10.67 18.15
N PHE A 926 -28.98 10.87 18.19
CA PHE A 926 -28.34 12.18 18.05
C PHE A 926 -27.33 12.24 16.91
N PRO A 927 -27.29 13.35 16.14
CA PRO A 927 -26.24 13.61 15.16
C PRO A 927 -24.85 13.61 15.80
N PRO A 928 -23.79 13.20 15.07
CA PRO A 928 -22.42 13.16 15.58
C PRO A 928 -21.93 14.50 16.15
N TRP A 929 -22.37 15.63 15.60
CA TRP A 929 -21.93 16.94 16.05
C TRP A 929 -22.45 17.32 17.44
N ILE A 930 -23.64 16.83 17.85
CA ILE A 930 -24.16 17.04 19.21
C ILE A 930 -23.35 16.24 20.22
N LEU A 931 -23.00 15.00 19.87
CA LEU A 931 -22.16 14.13 20.70
C LEU A 931 -20.75 14.71 20.87
N ILE A 932 -20.18 15.32 19.83
CA ILE A 932 -18.88 16.00 19.91
C ILE A 932 -18.97 17.28 20.72
N LYS A 933 -20.05 18.08 20.56
CA LYS A 933 -20.21 19.38 21.23
C LYS A 933 -20.54 19.26 22.72
N ARG A 934 -21.40 18.31 23.11
CA ARG A 934 -21.90 18.15 24.49
C ARG A 934 -21.36 16.93 25.22
N GLY A 935 -20.82 15.94 24.51
CA GLY A 935 -20.39 14.66 25.07
C GLY A 935 -21.53 13.67 25.27
N CYS A 936 -21.23 12.37 25.14
CA CYS A 936 -22.21 11.30 25.33
C CYS A 936 -22.80 11.28 26.75
N THR A 937 -22.00 11.62 27.77
CA THR A 937 -22.40 11.66 29.18
C THR A 937 -23.52 12.67 29.43
N TYR A 938 -23.39 13.88 28.86
CA TYR A 938 -24.41 14.91 28.95
C TYR A 938 -25.74 14.46 28.34
N VAL A 939 -25.70 13.81 27.17
CA VAL A 939 -26.89 13.31 26.48
C VAL A 939 -27.59 12.22 27.28
N VAL A 940 -26.85 11.25 27.81
CA VAL A 940 -27.42 10.17 28.63
C VAL A 940 -28.02 10.71 29.93
N GLN A 941 -27.49 11.80 30.49
CA GLN A 941 -28.01 12.40 31.71
C GLN A 941 -29.31 13.21 31.49
N HIS A 942 -29.40 13.96 30.39
CA HIS A 942 -30.48 14.94 30.18
C HIS A 942 -31.65 14.42 29.34
N THR A 943 -31.42 13.57 28.35
CA THR A 943 -32.48 13.02 27.49
C THR A 943 -33.54 12.21 28.27
N PRO A 944 -33.19 11.41 29.31
CA PRO A 944 -34.20 10.75 30.13
C PRO A 944 -35.16 11.68 30.87
N ALA A 945 -34.75 12.93 31.19
CA ALA A 945 -35.64 13.90 31.82
C ALA A 945 -36.77 14.29 30.87
N LEU A 946 -36.43 14.57 29.61
CA LEU A 946 -37.40 14.86 28.55
C LEU A 946 -38.28 13.65 28.22
N HIS A 947 -37.72 12.44 28.17
CA HIS A 947 -38.52 11.24 27.95
C HIS A 947 -39.53 10.99 29.10
N LYS A 948 -39.18 11.32 30.35
CA LYS A 948 -40.12 11.22 31.48
C LYS A 948 -41.29 12.20 31.40
N GLU A 949 -41.10 13.37 30.78
CA GLU A 949 -42.17 14.35 30.57
C GLU A 949 -43.24 13.86 29.58
N LEU A 950 -42.89 12.88 28.73
CA LEU A 950 -43.79 12.26 27.74
C LEU A 950 -44.57 11.07 28.30
N LYS A 951 -44.52 10.81 29.60
CA LYS A 951 -45.18 9.65 30.22
C LYS A 951 -46.69 9.64 29.94
N GLY A 952 -47.20 8.52 29.43
CA GLY A 952 -48.60 8.33 29.04
C GLY A 952 -48.93 8.80 27.63
N MET A 953 -47.97 9.35 26.88
CA MET A 953 -48.12 9.65 25.46
C MET A 953 -48.13 8.35 24.66
N SER A 954 -49.09 8.21 23.74
CA SER A 954 -49.14 7.02 22.88
C SER A 954 -47.98 7.04 21.87
N ALA A 955 -47.51 5.87 21.44
CA ALA A 955 -46.49 5.76 20.38
C ALA A 955 -46.94 6.45 19.07
N HIS A 956 -48.26 6.47 18.83
CA HIS A 956 -48.88 7.16 17.71
C HIS A 956 -48.64 8.68 17.78
N ASP A 957 -48.98 9.30 18.91
CA ASP A 957 -48.83 10.74 19.11
C ASP A 957 -47.36 11.16 19.13
N ALA A 958 -46.49 10.33 19.73
CA ALA A 958 -45.05 10.55 19.72
C ALA A 958 -44.46 10.50 18.30
N SER A 959 -44.90 9.54 17.47
CA SER A 959 -44.48 9.45 16.06
C SER A 959 -44.95 10.64 15.22
N GLN A 960 -46.14 11.18 15.53
CA GLN A 960 -46.70 12.36 14.87
C GLN A 960 -45.87 13.61 15.20
N LEU A 961 -45.60 13.85 16.49
CA LEU A 961 -44.77 14.98 16.91
C LEU A 961 -43.34 14.88 16.37
N PHE A 962 -42.78 13.66 16.31
CA PHE A 962 -41.48 13.42 15.68
C PHE A 962 -41.47 13.83 14.21
N ILE A 963 -42.50 13.47 13.43
CA ILE A 963 -42.60 13.86 12.01
C ILE A 963 -42.72 15.37 11.85
N GLU A 964 -43.60 16.01 12.62
CA GLU A 964 -43.88 17.44 12.52
C GLU A 964 -42.63 18.29 12.81
N GLU A 965 -41.86 17.90 13.83
CA GLU A 965 -40.63 18.57 14.22
C GLU A 965 -39.42 18.18 13.36
N ALA A 966 -39.32 16.93 12.89
CA ALA A 966 -38.24 16.56 11.97
C ALA A 966 -38.39 17.28 10.62
N CYS A 967 -39.63 17.54 10.18
CA CYS A 967 -39.91 18.31 8.98
C CYS A 967 -39.74 19.83 9.16
N SER A 968 -39.54 20.32 10.39
CA SER A 968 -39.30 21.75 10.66
C SER A 968 -37.81 22.13 10.51
N LEU A 969 -36.91 21.15 10.57
CA LEU A 969 -35.48 21.31 10.28
C LEU A 969 -35.25 21.61 8.79
N SER A 970 -34.44 22.61 8.47
CA SER A 970 -34.27 23.11 7.09
C SER A 970 -33.54 22.16 6.14
N ASP A 971 -32.73 21.23 6.67
CA ASP A 971 -31.89 20.32 5.88
C ASP A 971 -32.35 18.85 5.93
N VAL A 972 -33.38 18.52 6.73
CA VAL A 972 -33.88 17.15 6.88
C VAL A 972 -34.77 16.73 5.72
N PRO A 973 -35.83 17.48 5.33
CA PRO A 973 -36.64 17.13 4.16
C PRO A 973 -36.06 17.74 2.87
N LEU A 974 -34.72 17.71 2.73
CA LEU A 974 -33.99 18.29 1.60
C LEU A 974 -33.31 17.17 0.79
N THR A 975 -33.58 17.12 -0.52
CA THR A 975 -32.91 16.19 -1.44
C THR A 975 -31.98 16.94 -2.37
N PHE A 976 -30.71 16.54 -2.44
CA PHE A 976 -29.72 17.21 -3.28
C PHE A 976 -29.52 16.54 -4.64
N TYR A 977 -29.30 17.37 -5.66
CA TYR A 977 -28.93 16.97 -7.02
C TYR A 977 -27.63 17.67 -7.43
N SER A 978 -26.69 16.89 -7.96
CA SER A 978 -25.42 17.42 -8.45
C SER A 978 -25.58 18.08 -9.83
N MET A 979 -25.20 19.35 -9.93
CA MET A 979 -25.34 20.19 -11.13
C MET A 979 -24.00 20.81 -11.55
N ASN A 980 -23.89 21.18 -12.83
CA ASN A 980 -22.75 21.88 -13.41
C ASN A 980 -23.14 23.32 -13.78
N LYS A 981 -22.23 24.27 -13.54
CA LYS A 981 -22.33 25.66 -13.97
C LYS A 981 -22.12 25.79 -15.48
N GLY A 982 -21.24 24.95 -16.05
CA GLY A 982 -20.93 24.94 -17.48
C GLY A 982 -21.18 23.60 -18.18
N LYS A 983 -21.53 23.65 -19.48
CA LYS A 983 -21.85 22.47 -20.31
C LYS A 983 -20.69 21.46 -20.48
N LYS A 984 -19.43 21.91 -20.36
CA LYS A 984 -18.21 21.10 -20.55
C LYS A 984 -17.51 20.68 -19.23
N GLU A 985 -18.07 21.03 -18.07
CA GLU A 985 -17.47 20.69 -16.78
C GLU A 985 -17.62 19.18 -16.48
N LYS A 986 -16.52 18.54 -16.07
CA LYS A 986 -16.48 17.11 -15.75
C LYS A 986 -16.80 16.81 -14.27
N ARG A 987 -16.92 17.82 -13.42
CA ARG A 987 -17.23 17.72 -11.99
C ARG A 987 -18.36 18.68 -11.65
N ALA A 988 -19.27 18.26 -10.77
CA ALA A 988 -20.33 19.10 -10.25
C ALA A 988 -19.74 20.30 -9.50
N SER A 989 -20.16 21.50 -9.89
CA SER A 989 -19.76 22.78 -9.31
C SER A 989 -20.88 23.43 -8.49
N MET A 990 -22.11 22.92 -8.62
CA MET A 990 -23.30 23.39 -7.92
C MET A 990 -24.16 22.23 -7.40
N LEU A 991 -24.97 22.49 -6.37
CA LEU A 991 -25.98 21.57 -5.86
C LEU A 991 -27.36 22.23 -5.88
N LEU A 992 -28.34 21.50 -6.43
CA LEU A 992 -29.76 21.86 -6.35
C LEU A 992 -30.42 21.06 -5.23
N GLY A 993 -30.81 21.74 -4.16
CA GLY A 993 -31.61 21.18 -3.07
C GLY A 993 -33.11 21.33 -3.34
N LEU A 994 -33.86 20.26 -3.17
CA LEU A 994 -35.32 20.21 -3.33
C LEU A 994 -35.97 20.05 -1.96
N ALA A 995 -36.64 21.10 -1.50
CA ALA A 995 -37.23 21.21 -0.16
C ALA A 995 -38.77 21.19 -0.21
N LEU A 996 -39.42 20.99 0.94
CA LEU A 996 -40.89 21.07 1.08
C LEU A 996 -41.47 22.44 0.68
N THR A 997 -40.70 23.50 0.90
CA THR A 997 -41.09 24.90 0.72
C THR A 997 -40.66 25.47 -0.63
N GLY A 998 -39.74 24.81 -1.35
CA GLY A 998 -39.18 25.35 -2.59
C GLY A 998 -37.90 24.70 -3.08
N LEU A 999 -37.09 25.45 -3.84
CA LEU A 999 -35.81 25.04 -4.40
C LEU A 999 -34.66 25.87 -3.82
N HIS A 1000 -33.58 25.20 -3.41
CA HIS A 1000 -32.39 25.81 -2.82
C HIS A 1000 -31.17 25.56 -3.73
N ILE A 1001 -30.27 26.51 -3.88
CA ILE A 1001 -29.07 26.38 -4.73
C ILE A 1001 -27.83 26.67 -3.93
N TYR A 1002 -26.86 25.75 -3.98
CA TYR A 1002 -25.61 25.85 -3.26
C TYR A 1002 -24.41 25.81 -4.21
N GLU A 1003 -23.38 26.60 -3.92
CA GLU A 1003 -22.06 26.53 -4.57
C GLU A 1003 -21.10 25.68 -3.73
N ILE A 1004 -20.27 24.87 -4.40
CA ILE A 1004 -19.31 23.98 -3.75
C ILE A 1004 -17.96 24.69 -3.67
N GLU A 1005 -17.51 25.03 -2.47
CA GLU A 1005 -16.24 25.71 -2.28
C GLU A 1005 -15.07 24.71 -2.35
N THR A 1006 -14.19 24.87 -3.35
CA THR A 1006 -13.16 23.87 -3.72
C THR A 1006 -12.03 23.68 -2.70
N ALA A 1007 -11.88 24.60 -1.74
CA ALA A 1007 -10.82 24.57 -0.72
C ALA A 1007 -11.26 23.93 0.61
N SER A 1008 -12.52 24.10 1.00
CA SER A 1008 -13.08 23.68 2.31
C SER A 1008 -14.06 22.50 2.19
N GLY A 1009 -14.71 22.33 1.03
CA GLY A 1009 -15.78 21.35 0.83
C GLY A 1009 -17.09 21.72 1.52
N GLU A 1010 -17.24 22.96 1.99
CA GLU A 1010 -18.47 23.50 2.54
C GLU A 1010 -19.42 24.02 1.44
N TYR A 1011 -20.71 24.05 1.75
CA TYR A 1011 -21.77 24.46 0.83
C TYR A 1011 -22.26 25.85 1.21
N GLN A 1012 -22.14 26.80 0.29
CA GLN A 1012 -22.71 28.13 0.49
C GLN A 1012 -24.05 28.23 -0.23
N LEU A 1013 -25.13 28.54 0.50
CA LEU A 1013 -26.45 28.81 -0.08
C LEU A 1013 -26.39 30.11 -0.88
N LEU A 1014 -26.65 30.03 -2.19
CA LEU A 1014 -26.69 31.18 -3.10
C LEU A 1014 -28.12 31.71 -3.28
N TYR A 1015 -29.09 30.81 -3.44
CA TYR A 1015 -30.48 31.17 -3.70
C TYR A 1015 -31.46 30.24 -2.99
N GLU A 1016 -32.54 30.82 -2.46
CA GLU A 1016 -33.70 30.12 -1.92
C GLU A 1016 -34.96 30.61 -2.65
N PHE A 1017 -35.64 29.70 -3.35
CA PHE A 1017 -36.84 30.00 -4.13
C PHE A 1017 -38.04 29.30 -3.51
N ALA A 1018 -38.92 30.03 -2.86
CA ALA A 1018 -40.21 29.50 -2.43
C ALA A 1018 -41.06 29.10 -3.66
N TRP A 1019 -41.86 28.03 -3.57
CA TRP A 1019 -42.71 27.59 -4.68
C TRP A 1019 -43.58 28.72 -5.26
N SER A 1020 -44.09 29.63 -4.42
CA SER A 1020 -44.90 30.78 -4.83
C SER A 1020 -44.15 31.89 -5.58
N SER A 1021 -42.81 31.88 -5.54
CA SER A 1021 -41.93 32.89 -6.16
C SER A 1021 -41.34 32.44 -7.49
N ILE A 1022 -41.55 31.17 -7.88
CA ILE A 1022 -41.04 30.60 -9.12
C ILE A 1022 -42.08 30.84 -10.21
N ASP A 1023 -41.73 31.56 -11.27
CA ASP A 1023 -42.62 31.82 -12.39
C ASP A 1023 -42.65 30.63 -13.37
N CYS A 1024 -41.47 30.12 -13.71
CA CYS A 1024 -41.32 29.07 -14.71
C CYS A 1024 -40.03 28.26 -14.51
N LEU A 1025 -40.14 26.94 -14.68
CA LEU A 1025 -39.02 26.01 -14.75
C LEU A 1025 -38.98 25.38 -16.14
N LYS A 1026 -37.82 25.41 -16.82
CA LYS A 1026 -37.67 24.82 -18.15
C LYS A 1026 -36.56 23.79 -18.17
N PHE A 1027 -36.81 22.70 -18.88
CA PHE A 1027 -35.82 21.67 -19.17
C PHE A 1027 -35.65 21.53 -20.69
N GLN A 1028 -34.38 21.53 -21.13
CA GLN A 1028 -34.01 21.29 -22.52
C GLN A 1028 -32.78 20.37 -22.55
N GLY A 1029 -33.00 19.08 -22.76
CA GLY A 1029 -31.94 18.06 -22.71
C GLY A 1029 -31.24 18.02 -21.34
N ARG A 1030 -29.98 18.48 -21.27
CA ARG A 1030 -29.21 18.62 -20.00
C ARG A 1030 -29.34 19.99 -19.35
N ARG A 1031 -29.92 20.98 -20.03
CA ARG A 1031 -30.06 22.37 -19.57
C ARG A 1031 -31.30 22.52 -18.69
N PHE A 1032 -31.15 23.14 -17.54
CA PHE A 1032 -32.19 23.45 -16.57
C PHE A 1032 -32.22 24.96 -16.32
N GLU A 1033 -33.38 25.58 -16.51
CA GLU A 1033 -33.57 27.03 -16.35
C GLU A 1033 -34.61 27.36 -15.28
N ILE A 1034 -34.28 28.32 -14.42
CA ILE A 1034 -35.19 28.85 -13.39
C ILE A 1034 -35.47 30.32 -13.66
N ARG A 1035 -36.75 30.68 -13.68
CA ARG A 1035 -37.23 32.07 -13.65
C ARG A 1035 -38.05 32.27 -12.37
N ALA A 1036 -37.68 33.27 -11.59
CA ALA A 1036 -38.34 33.61 -10.33
C ALA A 1036 -38.39 35.13 -10.13
N ASP A 1037 -39.36 35.60 -9.34
CA ASP A 1037 -39.55 37.03 -9.03
C ASP A 1037 -38.27 37.64 -8.38
N SER A 1038 -37.51 36.85 -7.62
CA SER A 1038 -36.28 37.27 -6.94
C SER A 1038 -35.08 37.51 -7.86
N LEU A 1039 -35.13 37.06 -9.11
CA LEU A 1039 -34.05 37.21 -10.10
C LEU A 1039 -34.18 38.49 -10.95
N ALA A 1040 -35.09 39.40 -10.61
CA ALA A 1040 -35.28 40.69 -11.29
C ALA A 1040 -35.41 40.61 -12.84
N GLY A 1041 -35.91 39.48 -13.37
CA GLY A 1041 -36.06 39.23 -14.80
C GLY A 1041 -34.95 38.39 -15.45
N GLU A 1042 -33.86 38.08 -14.74
CA GLU A 1042 -32.79 37.19 -15.21
C GLU A 1042 -33.18 35.70 -15.10
N ILE A 1043 -32.55 34.86 -15.92
CA ILE A 1043 -32.79 33.41 -15.97
C ILE A 1043 -31.54 32.70 -15.45
N LEU A 1044 -31.71 31.88 -14.41
CA LEU A 1044 -30.62 31.06 -13.90
C LEU A 1044 -30.53 29.75 -14.69
N VAL A 1045 -29.38 29.48 -15.29
CA VAL A 1045 -29.14 28.30 -16.13
C VAL A 1045 -28.10 27.38 -15.48
N MET A 1046 -28.44 26.09 -15.38
CA MET A 1046 -27.58 25.02 -14.85
C MET A 1046 -27.66 23.77 -15.74
N TYR A 1047 -26.70 22.85 -15.62
CA TYR A 1047 -26.66 21.63 -16.40
C TYR A 1047 -26.65 20.37 -15.53
N THR A 1048 -27.48 19.38 -15.84
CA THR A 1048 -27.43 18.05 -15.23
C THR A 1048 -26.30 17.21 -15.84
N GLN A 1049 -25.90 16.13 -15.16
CA GLN A 1049 -24.86 15.24 -15.68
C GLN A 1049 -25.33 14.39 -16.87
N SER A 1050 -26.64 14.13 -16.96
CA SER A 1050 -27.24 13.35 -18.05
C SER A 1050 -28.70 13.73 -18.31
N VAL A 1051 -29.18 13.50 -19.53
CA VAL A 1051 -30.60 13.72 -19.91
C VAL A 1051 -31.54 12.86 -19.06
N MET A 1052 -31.11 11.65 -18.68
CA MET A 1052 -31.86 10.78 -17.77
C MET A 1052 -32.03 11.42 -16.38
N GLN A 1053 -30.99 12.07 -15.86
CA GLN A 1053 -31.06 12.82 -14.60
C GLN A 1053 -31.96 14.04 -14.74
N SER A 1054 -31.96 14.74 -15.89
CA SER A 1054 -32.91 15.83 -16.17
C SER A 1054 -34.36 15.39 -16.12
N GLN A 1055 -34.71 14.30 -16.81
CA GLN A 1055 -36.07 13.77 -16.84
C GLN A 1055 -36.55 13.36 -15.45
N HIS A 1056 -35.66 12.73 -14.68
CA HIS A 1056 -35.94 12.33 -13.31
C HIS A 1056 -36.14 13.53 -12.38
N LEU A 1057 -35.24 14.52 -12.46
CA LEU A 1057 -35.32 15.76 -11.69
C LEU A 1057 -36.61 16.53 -12.01
N LEU A 1058 -36.94 16.67 -13.29
CA LEU A 1058 -38.19 17.29 -13.76
C LEU A 1058 -39.43 16.60 -13.17
N LYS A 1059 -39.48 15.26 -13.23
CA LYS A 1059 -40.59 14.47 -12.65
C LYS A 1059 -40.67 14.68 -11.13
N HIS A 1060 -39.54 14.70 -10.44
CA HIS A 1060 -39.51 14.88 -8.99
C HIS A 1060 -39.95 16.29 -8.56
N ILE A 1061 -39.44 17.35 -9.22
CA ILE A 1061 -39.85 18.74 -9.01
C ILE A 1061 -41.36 18.90 -9.26
N SER A 1062 -41.86 18.39 -10.39
CA SER A 1062 -43.27 18.48 -10.75
C SER A 1062 -44.17 17.82 -9.70
N ASN A 1063 -43.83 16.60 -9.27
CA ASN A 1063 -44.60 15.89 -8.26
C ASN A 1063 -44.50 16.53 -6.87
N ASN A 1064 -43.34 17.06 -6.48
CA ASN A 1064 -43.18 17.75 -5.19
C ASN A 1064 -44.00 19.04 -5.14
N HIS A 1065 -44.00 19.81 -6.23
CA HIS A 1065 -44.87 20.99 -6.38
C HIS A 1065 -46.37 20.61 -6.33
N ARG A 1066 -46.78 19.50 -6.97
CA ARG A 1066 -48.16 18.99 -6.86
C ARG A 1066 -48.53 18.61 -5.43
N VAL A 1067 -47.64 17.92 -4.71
CA VAL A 1067 -47.83 17.58 -3.29
C VAL A 1067 -47.92 18.85 -2.44
N HIS A 1068 -47.11 19.87 -2.70
CA HIS A 1068 -47.19 21.17 -2.04
C HIS A 1068 -48.56 21.84 -2.23
N ILE A 1069 -49.07 21.88 -3.47
CA ILE A 1069 -50.42 22.41 -3.77
C ILE A 1069 -51.50 21.59 -3.07
N CYS A 1070 -51.42 20.26 -3.12
CA CYS A 1070 -52.37 19.38 -2.46
C CYS A 1070 -52.39 19.55 -0.94
N ASN A 1071 -51.23 19.77 -0.31
CA ASN A 1071 -51.12 19.97 1.14
C ASN A 1071 -51.71 21.31 1.61
N GLN A 1072 -51.76 22.32 0.74
CA GLN A 1072 -52.40 23.60 1.06
C GLN A 1072 -53.93 23.54 1.00
N HIS A 1073 -54.54 22.46 0.49
CA HIS A 1073 -56.01 22.34 0.40
C HIS A 1073 -56.73 22.17 1.75
N SER A 1074 -56.04 21.85 2.85
CA SER A 1074 -56.63 21.89 4.20
C SER A 1074 -57.02 23.31 4.64
N PHE A 1075 -56.56 24.34 3.93
CA PHE A 1075 -57.00 25.75 4.06
C PHE A 1075 -58.35 26.06 3.36
N LYS A 1076 -59.09 25.05 2.88
CA LYS A 1076 -60.42 25.24 2.23
C LYS A 1076 -61.51 25.78 3.16
N GLN A 1077 -61.36 25.77 4.49
CA GLN A 1077 -62.33 26.40 5.39
C GLN A 1077 -62.13 27.93 5.53
N LEU A 1078 -60.89 28.43 5.43
CA LEU A 1078 -60.59 29.86 5.41
C LEU A 1078 -60.83 30.51 4.04
N TRP A 1079 -60.90 29.71 2.98
CA TRP A 1079 -61.17 30.14 1.59
C TRP A 1079 -62.59 30.67 1.33
N ARG A 1080 -63.53 30.57 2.29
CA ARG A 1080 -64.87 31.17 2.17
C ARG A 1080 -64.92 32.66 2.52
N LYS A 1081 -63.84 33.26 3.03
CA LYS A 1081 -63.78 34.72 3.25
C LYS A 1081 -62.39 35.28 2.89
N GLY A 1082 -62.27 35.82 1.68
CA GLY A 1082 -61.28 36.86 1.37
C GLY A 1082 -60.13 36.46 0.43
N ARG A 1083 -60.26 36.91 -0.82
CA ARG A 1083 -59.33 36.89 -1.96
C ARG A 1083 -57.81 36.84 -1.64
N ARG A 1084 -57.13 35.78 -2.09
CA ARG A 1084 -55.80 35.81 -2.74
C ARG A 1084 -55.74 34.65 -3.76
N LYS A 1085 -55.52 34.96 -5.04
CA LYS A 1085 -55.23 33.95 -6.08
C LYS A 1085 -53.78 33.53 -5.91
N GLN A 1086 -53.53 32.23 -5.81
CA GLN A 1086 -52.18 31.67 -5.83
C GLN A 1086 -51.67 31.66 -7.28
N ARG A 1087 -50.40 32.01 -7.50
CA ARG A 1087 -49.73 31.92 -8.82
C ARG A 1087 -49.36 30.46 -9.07
N GLU A 1088 -49.70 29.92 -10.25
CA GLU A 1088 -49.34 28.55 -10.67
C GLU A 1088 -47.97 28.56 -11.35
N VAL A 1089 -47.05 27.69 -10.91
CA VAL A 1089 -45.72 27.54 -11.52
C VAL A 1089 -45.83 26.78 -12.84
N TYR A 1090 -45.40 27.36 -13.96
CA TYR A 1090 -45.42 26.71 -15.27
C TYR A 1090 -44.13 25.91 -15.52
N ILE A 1091 -44.23 24.58 -15.66
CA ILE A 1091 -43.10 23.70 -16.01
C ILE A 1091 -43.20 23.31 -17.49
N ARG A 1092 -42.20 23.61 -18.31
CA ARG A 1092 -42.16 23.26 -19.75
C ARG A 1092 -41.03 22.28 -20.06
N ASP A 1093 -41.34 21.26 -20.87
CA ASP A 1093 -40.38 20.30 -21.43
C ASP A 1093 -40.40 20.45 -22.96
N ASN A 1094 -39.28 20.88 -23.54
CA ASN A 1094 -39.09 20.93 -24.99
C ASN A 1094 -38.05 19.85 -25.36
N ALA A 1095 -38.52 18.63 -25.58
CA ALA A 1095 -37.69 17.51 -26.03
C ALA A 1095 -37.86 17.32 -27.54
N ASP A 1096 -37.12 18.09 -28.34
CA ASP A 1096 -36.92 17.82 -29.76
C ASP A 1096 -35.42 17.56 -30.00
N PRO A 1097 -35.00 16.34 -30.45
CA PRO A 1097 -33.59 15.98 -30.55
C PRO A 1097 -32.83 16.59 -31.75
N ASP A 1098 -33.53 17.16 -32.74
CA ASP A 1098 -32.95 17.46 -34.06
C ASP A 1098 -32.70 18.96 -34.35
N LEU A 1099 -32.54 19.79 -33.33
CA LEU A 1099 -32.15 21.20 -33.52
C LEU A 1099 -30.67 21.40 -33.19
N GLU A 1100 -29.87 21.77 -34.20
CA GLU A 1100 -28.49 22.22 -34.06
C GLU A 1100 -28.39 23.34 -33.02
N GLU A 1101 -27.47 23.16 -32.06
CA GLU A 1101 -27.20 24.11 -30.98
C GLU A 1101 -26.56 25.40 -31.56
N SER A 1102 -27.32 26.50 -31.64
CA SER A 1102 -26.75 27.81 -31.95
C SER A 1102 -25.96 28.34 -30.75
N ASP A 1103 -24.65 28.51 -30.93
CA ASP A 1103 -23.72 29.15 -29.99
C ASP A 1103 -24.01 30.66 -29.86
N ASP A 1104 -24.86 31.04 -28.90
CA ASP A 1104 -24.86 32.38 -28.33
C ASP A 1104 -24.61 32.26 -26.81
N GLU A 1105 -23.36 32.48 -26.41
CA GLU A 1105 -22.95 32.59 -25.00
C GLU A 1105 -23.56 33.86 -24.39
N LEU A 1106 -24.63 33.71 -23.59
CA LEU A 1106 -25.07 34.75 -22.67
C LEU A 1106 -24.09 34.88 -21.49
N PRO A 1107 -23.86 36.10 -20.95
CA PRO A 1107 -22.78 36.35 -20.02
C PRO A 1107 -22.94 35.57 -18.70
N SER A 1108 -21.82 35.05 -18.23
CA SER A 1108 -21.71 34.22 -17.02
C SER A 1108 -22.12 34.96 -15.74
N ILE A 1109 -22.52 34.18 -14.71
CA ILE A 1109 -22.76 34.56 -13.31
C ILE A 1109 -21.69 35.52 -12.70
N MET A 1110 -20.49 35.61 -13.30
CA MET A 1110 -19.42 36.49 -12.85
C MET A 1110 -19.77 37.98 -12.90
N THR A 1111 -20.56 38.42 -13.90
CA THR A 1111 -20.91 39.85 -14.06
C THR A 1111 -21.86 40.39 -12.99
N TYR A 1112 -22.62 39.51 -12.32
CA TYR A 1112 -23.58 39.93 -11.27
C TYR A 1112 -22.95 39.91 -9.87
N LEU A 1113 -22.01 38.98 -9.62
CA LEU A 1113 -21.26 38.89 -8.35
C LEU A 1113 -20.25 40.03 -8.17
N ASP A 1114 -19.71 40.59 -9.26
CA ASP A 1114 -18.87 41.79 -9.18
C ASP A 1114 -19.67 43.05 -8.83
N ASN A 1115 -20.95 43.15 -9.23
CA ASN A 1115 -21.82 44.27 -8.87
C ASN A 1115 -22.42 44.18 -7.46
N THR A 1116 -22.58 42.98 -6.90
CA THR A 1116 -23.10 42.80 -5.53
C THR A 1116 -22.03 42.95 -4.44
N ARG A 1117 -20.74 42.91 -4.79
CA ARG A 1117 -19.63 43.23 -3.87
C ARG A 1117 -19.40 44.73 -3.65
N GLN A 1118 -20.00 45.60 -4.45
CA GLN A 1118 -19.84 47.06 -4.32
C GLN A 1118 -21.01 47.79 -3.61
N HIS A 1119 -22.06 47.10 -3.17
CA HIS A 1119 -23.26 47.74 -2.57
C HIS A 1119 -23.54 47.42 -1.09
N HIS A 1120 -22.56 46.89 -0.36
CA HIS A 1120 -22.61 46.78 1.11
C HIS A 1120 -21.76 47.85 1.82
N THR A 1121 -21.83 49.11 1.37
CA THR A 1121 -21.42 50.28 2.15
C THR A 1121 -22.27 51.48 1.73
N ASP A 1122 -22.96 52.09 2.70
CA ASP A 1122 -23.73 53.34 2.69
C ASP A 1122 -25.11 53.36 2.00
N THR A 1123 -26.24 53.31 2.72
CA THR A 1123 -26.93 54.30 3.61
C THR A 1123 -28.11 55.00 2.90
N MET A 1124 -29.25 55.05 3.62
CA MET A 1124 -30.46 55.90 3.52
C MET A 1124 -30.74 56.81 2.30
N ALA A 1125 -32.05 56.83 1.97
CA ALA A 1125 -32.87 57.99 1.55
C ALA A 1125 -33.09 58.29 0.04
N THR A 1126 -34.39 58.33 -0.30
CA THR A 1126 -35.11 59.24 -1.23
C THR A 1126 -34.70 59.42 -2.71
N PHE A 1127 -35.65 58.99 -3.57
CA PHE A 1127 -36.30 59.73 -4.66
C PHE A 1127 -35.49 60.30 -5.88
N SER A 1128 -35.93 59.85 -7.06
CA SER A 1128 -36.42 60.67 -8.21
C SER A 1128 -35.58 60.83 -9.50
N ILE A 1129 -36.10 60.23 -10.57
CA ILE A 1129 -36.53 60.80 -11.88
C ILE A 1129 -35.48 61.31 -12.91
N ALA A 1130 -35.42 60.54 -14.01
CA ALA A 1130 -35.54 60.86 -15.45
C ALA A 1130 -34.37 61.36 -16.33
N ASN A 1131 -34.25 60.57 -17.42
CA ASN A 1131 -34.12 60.89 -18.86
C ASN A 1131 -32.89 61.65 -19.37
N VAL A 1132 -32.36 61.18 -20.52
CA VAL A 1132 -32.52 61.81 -21.86
C VAL A 1132 -31.50 61.23 -22.88
N ILE A 1133 -32.03 60.68 -24.01
CA ILE A 1133 -31.52 60.63 -25.41
C ILE A 1133 -30.21 59.84 -25.68
N GLY A 1134 -30.04 58.98 -26.69
CA GLY A 1134 -30.69 58.79 -28.00
C GLY A 1134 -29.61 58.78 -29.11
N ASP A 1135 -29.90 58.08 -30.22
CA ASP A 1135 -29.16 58.00 -31.51
C ASP A 1135 -28.03 56.95 -31.68
N THR A 1136 -28.22 55.88 -32.47
CA THR A 1136 -28.19 55.71 -33.96
C THR A 1136 -26.77 55.89 -34.56
N ALA A 1137 -26.24 55.16 -35.55
CA ALA A 1137 -26.59 53.96 -36.31
C ALA A 1137 -25.39 53.59 -37.25
N TRP A 1138 -25.48 52.40 -37.88
CA TRP A 1138 -25.12 52.10 -39.29
C TRP A 1138 -23.71 51.57 -39.71
N GLU A 1139 -23.72 50.26 -40.07
CA GLU A 1139 -23.32 49.63 -41.35
C GLU A 1139 -21.87 49.33 -41.84
N PHE A 1140 -21.87 48.24 -42.64
CA PHE A 1140 -21.07 47.88 -43.84
C PHE A 1140 -19.91 46.86 -43.74
N SER A 1141 -20.27 45.57 -43.90
CA SER A 1141 -20.06 44.72 -45.11
C SER A 1141 -18.68 44.18 -45.54
N ARG A 1142 -18.74 42.89 -45.98
CA ARG A 1142 -18.06 42.24 -47.14
C ARG A 1142 -16.56 41.88 -47.00
N LYS A 1143 -16.04 40.80 -47.60
CA LYS A 1143 -16.56 39.58 -48.27
C LYS A 1143 -15.33 38.72 -48.66
N ALA A 1144 -15.53 37.41 -48.68
CA ALA A 1144 -15.19 36.47 -49.76
C ALA A 1144 -13.78 35.85 -49.92
N GLN A 1145 -13.86 34.52 -50.08
CA GLN A 1145 -13.10 33.57 -50.93
C GLN A 1145 -11.68 33.24 -50.49
N GLY A 1146 -11.23 31.99 -50.38
CA GLY A 1146 -11.56 30.67 -50.97
C GLY A 1146 -10.17 29.98 -51.08
N GLU A 1147 -9.92 28.67 -51.03
CA GLU A 1147 -10.65 27.47 -51.42
C GLU A 1147 -9.70 26.24 -51.20
N ILE A 1148 -10.25 25.02 -51.19
CA ILE A 1148 -9.69 23.69 -51.55
C ILE A 1148 -9.08 22.77 -50.45
N GLU A 1149 -9.97 21.87 -50.00
CA GLU A 1149 -9.93 20.38 -49.90
C GLU A 1149 -8.70 19.57 -49.48
N LEU A 1150 -8.96 18.59 -48.59
CA LEU A 1150 -8.90 17.16 -48.93
C LEU A 1150 -9.61 16.29 -47.86
N CYS A 1151 -10.63 15.55 -48.29
CA CYS A 1151 -11.35 14.51 -47.53
C CYS A 1151 -10.58 13.17 -47.53
N VAL A 1152 -10.72 12.37 -46.47
CA VAL A 1152 -10.82 10.89 -46.53
C VAL A 1152 -11.69 10.39 -45.35
N ASP A 1153 -12.64 9.52 -45.69
CA ASP A 1153 -13.82 9.03 -44.96
C ASP A 1153 -13.57 8.16 -43.72
N GLU A 1154 -14.51 8.22 -42.76
CA GLU A 1154 -14.86 7.10 -41.87
C GLU A 1154 -16.14 6.42 -42.40
N PRO A 1155 -16.26 5.08 -42.37
CA PRO A 1155 -17.41 4.39 -42.92
C PRO A 1155 -18.61 4.29 -41.97
N GLU A 1156 -19.75 4.75 -42.49
CA GLU A 1156 -21.09 4.17 -42.50
C GLU A 1156 -21.62 3.44 -41.26
N GLU A 1157 -22.66 4.07 -40.68
CA GLU A 1157 -23.72 3.46 -39.91
C GLU A 1157 -24.55 2.50 -40.77
N MET A 1158 -24.86 1.33 -40.22
CA MET A 1158 -25.81 0.38 -40.81
C MET A 1158 -27.15 0.57 -40.09
N TYR A 1159 -28.17 1.02 -40.84
CA TYR A 1159 -29.56 1.09 -40.42
C TYR A 1159 -30.11 -0.29 -40.02
N VAL A 1160 -31.01 -0.31 -39.04
CA VAL A 1160 -32.06 -1.34 -38.96
C VAL A 1160 -33.39 -0.62 -38.85
N ASP A 1161 -34.21 -0.83 -39.87
CA ASP A 1161 -35.61 -0.44 -40.01
C ASP A 1161 -36.50 -1.13 -38.98
N ASP A 1162 -37.33 -0.36 -38.26
CA ASP A 1162 -38.67 -0.80 -37.88
C ASP A 1162 -39.65 0.38 -37.84
N PRO A 1163 -40.51 0.56 -38.87
CA PRO A 1163 -41.47 1.66 -38.93
C PRO A 1163 -42.64 1.55 -37.93
N GLU A 1164 -42.79 0.44 -37.19
CA GLU A 1164 -43.84 0.31 -36.17
C GLU A 1164 -43.49 0.95 -34.81
N GLU A 1165 -42.22 1.24 -34.51
CA GLU A 1165 -41.85 1.97 -33.27
C GLU A 1165 -42.14 3.48 -33.35
N ILE A 1166 -42.34 4.04 -34.55
CA ILE A 1166 -42.66 5.46 -34.76
C ILE A 1166 -44.11 5.79 -34.36
N ILE A 1167 -45.03 4.81 -34.41
CA ILE A 1167 -46.44 5.04 -34.09
C ILE A 1167 -46.69 5.02 -32.56
N GLN A 1168 -45.84 4.33 -31.77
CA GLN A 1168 -45.93 4.36 -30.30
C GLN A 1168 -45.21 5.56 -29.65
N LEU A 1169 -44.38 6.29 -30.40
CA LEU A 1169 -43.69 7.49 -29.93
C LEU A 1169 -44.56 8.76 -30.00
N ASN A 1170 -45.70 8.71 -30.71
CA ASN A 1170 -46.57 9.87 -30.90
C ASN A 1170 -47.55 10.12 -29.73
N GLU A 1171 -47.64 9.21 -28.74
CA GLU A 1171 -48.45 9.43 -27.52
C GLU A 1171 -47.64 10.03 -26.34
N LEU A 1172 -46.33 10.22 -26.48
CA LEU A 1172 -45.47 10.81 -25.42
C LEU A 1172 -45.11 12.28 -25.67
N LEU A 1173 -45.69 12.93 -26.70
CA LEU A 1173 -45.38 14.29 -27.13
C LEU A 1173 -46.37 15.38 -26.67
N GLN A 1174 -47.15 15.14 -25.61
CA GLN A 1174 -47.90 16.23 -24.95
C GLN A 1174 -47.39 16.46 -23.53
N GLY A 1175 -47.05 17.72 -23.25
CA GLY A 1175 -46.53 18.17 -21.96
C GLY A 1175 -47.34 17.66 -20.78
N VAL A 1176 -46.66 17.49 -19.64
CA VAL A 1176 -47.31 17.07 -18.39
C VAL A 1176 -48.31 18.15 -17.99
N SER A 1177 -49.59 17.92 -18.30
CA SER A 1177 -50.69 18.72 -17.77
C SER A 1177 -50.73 18.60 -16.25
N VAL A 1178 -50.88 19.73 -15.58
CA VAL A 1178 -51.11 19.82 -14.13
C VAL A 1178 -52.51 19.29 -13.77
N ASP A 1179 -53.37 19.04 -14.77
CA ASP A 1179 -54.76 18.58 -14.61
C ASP A 1179 -54.94 17.05 -14.54
N GLY A 1180 -53.86 16.28 -14.44
CA GLY A 1180 -53.95 14.83 -14.23
C GLY A 1180 -54.61 14.49 -12.88
N PRO A 1181 -55.33 13.35 -12.76
CA PRO A 1181 -56.03 12.96 -11.53
C PRO A 1181 -55.09 12.97 -10.30
N PRO A 1182 -55.61 13.19 -9.09
CA PRO A 1182 -54.80 13.23 -7.88
C PRO A 1182 -53.92 11.99 -7.77
N LEU A 1183 -52.64 12.19 -7.46
CA LEU A 1183 -51.69 11.12 -7.17
C LEU A 1183 -52.30 10.20 -6.11
N VAL A 1184 -52.30 8.90 -6.43
CA VAL A 1184 -52.55 7.73 -5.58
C VAL A 1184 -52.61 8.11 -4.09
N THR A 1185 -53.82 8.02 -3.51
CA THR A 1185 -54.03 8.28 -2.08
C THR A 1185 -53.07 7.45 -1.23
N VAL A 1186 -52.58 7.99 -0.11
CA VAL A 1186 -51.66 7.31 0.82
C VAL A 1186 -52.19 5.95 1.30
N SER A 1187 -53.50 5.68 1.14
CA SER A 1187 -54.14 4.39 1.37
C SER A 1187 -53.83 3.27 0.35
N GLN A 1188 -53.19 3.54 -0.79
CA GLN A 1188 -52.91 2.55 -1.85
C GLN A 1188 -51.45 2.02 -1.86
N TRP A 1189 -50.57 2.50 -0.96
CA TRP A 1189 -49.16 2.06 -0.87
C TRP A 1189 -49.00 0.56 -0.60
N THR A 1190 -49.94 -0.05 0.13
CA THR A 1190 -49.99 -1.50 0.35
C THR A 1190 -50.13 -2.29 -0.96
N GLY A 1191 -50.85 -1.78 -1.95
CA GLY A 1191 -51.00 -2.40 -3.27
C GLY A 1191 -49.71 -2.34 -4.11
N ILE A 1192 -48.95 -1.25 -4.00
CA ILE A 1192 -47.69 -1.02 -4.74
C ILE A 1192 -46.56 -1.89 -4.16
N ILE A 1193 -46.47 -2.02 -2.83
CA ILE A 1193 -45.54 -2.93 -2.16
C ILE A 1193 -45.83 -4.39 -2.55
N LEU A 1194 -47.10 -4.77 -2.66
CA LEU A 1194 -47.53 -6.11 -3.12
C LEU A 1194 -47.21 -6.36 -4.61
N GLN A 1195 -47.36 -5.36 -5.48
CA GLN A 1195 -46.98 -5.47 -6.90
C GLN A 1195 -45.45 -5.55 -7.09
N LEU A 1196 -44.68 -4.77 -6.35
CA LEU A 1196 -43.20 -4.82 -6.37
C LEU A 1196 -42.69 -6.15 -5.80
N GLY A 1197 -43.30 -6.66 -4.73
CA GLY A 1197 -43.03 -8.00 -4.20
C GLY A 1197 -43.30 -9.11 -5.23
N LYS A 1198 -44.43 -9.04 -5.95
CA LYS A 1198 -44.77 -9.98 -7.04
C LYS A 1198 -43.80 -9.89 -8.23
N LYS A 1199 -43.36 -8.69 -8.61
CA LYS A 1199 -42.38 -8.50 -9.70
C LYS A 1199 -40.95 -8.90 -9.30
N LEU A 1200 -40.57 -8.73 -8.04
CA LEU A 1200 -39.28 -9.16 -7.49
C LEU A 1200 -39.18 -10.67 -7.26
N LEU A 1201 -40.31 -11.35 -7.00
CA LEU A 1201 -40.39 -12.82 -6.93
C LEU A 1201 -40.39 -13.50 -8.32
N ALA A 1202 -40.64 -12.75 -9.39
CA ALA A 1202 -40.65 -13.23 -10.77
C ALA A 1202 -39.30 -13.04 -11.50
N LEU A 1203 -38.32 -12.37 -10.86
CA LEU A 1203 -36.92 -12.20 -11.29
C LEU A 1203 -36.03 -13.10 -10.44
#